data_AF-A0A4S0LCA4-F1
#
_entry.id   AF-A0A4S0LCA4-F1
#
_cell.length_a   1.000
_cell.length_b   1.000
_cell.length_c   1.000
_cell.angle_alpha   90.00
_cell.angle_beta   90.00
_cell.angle_gamma   90.00
#
_symmetry.space_group_name_H-M   'P 1'
#
loop_
_entity.id
_entity.type
_entity.pdbx_description
1 polymer ?
#
loop_
_entity_poly.entity_id
_entity_poly.type
_entity_poly.pdbx_seq_one_letter_code
_entity_poly.pdbx_strand_id
1 'polypeptide(L)'
;MAQAGGLLVKVRGQGVGLAAVGPAFAGFVAEPILTVPPGAPGANLGAAASQGATWLKLTPNVAGSGNPWDDAHNLLSGSAGVAAAASANVLAVEPDIVQRWDYKNSKGDRGMAASASPACTFDDQDPSGGQAIKPGVVAWNAGPAFSQFTDARNKVGAKQSNITIAHLDTGFDPGHRTRPAELVTALQRNFVDGGAPNDATDHAPVGTLTSNRGHGTGTLSLLAGNKLDGTSPNWPGFTDFVGGAPLANVIPVRIADWVVRLTTGTMVQGIDYARLKGAQVLSMSMGGLTSQALVDAVNLAYDNGVVMVTAAGNNFTLTPRSIVFPARYNRVLAACGVMADGRAYSGLSLGTMQGNYGPPSKMATAIGAYTPNVPWAEIDCAKVVDMDGNGTSAATPQIAAAAALWLAEHWDVVKHYSQPWMRVEAVRHALFSAAAKSTPRMSAAETLQKAGQGVLRADAALLVMPLAENLLKKLPPARYSWGWLDLFTGGGNALSPLSPTELRHREMLALELTQMAQNVASVDQAIADPDGGMVSSAACNRYLEAALDEGNPSKPLRAFLEGALGRKSAKPATRAATKRAPPIKRKPRPAASPKRRLRIYALDPSIAKQLDSVSVFQATLSVPWDDGPPPAKALLPGPIGEYLEVVDVDPASNRVYDPVDLNDKILLAQDGLTPSEGNPQFHQQMVYAVAMTTIGHFERALGRRALWAPHYTGKPGSRGSMAMKAHEVPRLRIYPHALRAANAYYSPDKKALLFGYFPAESKDGDVTTPGTTVFSCLSNDIVAHEMSHALLDGLHRLFEEASNPDVPAFHEAFADIVALFQHFTLKELVSFAIAKAKGDVSVATLLSGIAAQFGEGSGRAGPLRDYGGPGMAALDYTKTFEPHDRGSILVFAVYQAFLAIADRRTDDLIQLATGGTGVLPAGTLHPSLVERLTDETAKVAQQMLTMCIRALDYCPAVDITFGEYLRALITADIDAYPDDPLHYRLAFIESFRRWKLLPRDVRTISEETLAWSEPDDPSPRWLKGLLGEINLGWNQELDRSEIFALNEDNRYAMWEAMHRVFAAHPAVHKQFGLLPNLPRYDDDGTLLAEAKRGETTFSILSVRPTRRVEADGSFRTEVIAVIQQRIPIGFDGKPMLKGVKAGDGFIWFRGGATLIIDPREGKERIRYSIIKNTGSLDRRERQAKTATANFLSPLRALYFGGEITEPFALLHASDGDDDHV
;
A
#
# COMPACT_ATOMS: atom_id res chain seq x y z
N MET A 1 -13.93 8.80 -12.91
CA MET A 1 -15.15 9.52 -12.45
C MET A 1 -14.70 10.70 -11.60
N ALA A 2 -15.14 11.92 -11.94
CA ALA A 2 -14.83 13.11 -11.17
C ALA A 2 -15.59 13.06 -9.83
N GLN A 3 -14.89 13.19 -8.71
CA GLN A 3 -15.52 13.37 -7.39
C GLN A 3 -15.83 14.85 -7.22
N ALA A 4 -17.06 15.20 -6.87
CA ALA A 4 -17.39 16.57 -6.47
C ALA A 4 -17.19 16.74 -4.96
N GLY A 5 -16.59 17.86 -4.55
CA GLY A 5 -16.45 18.25 -3.15
C GLY A 5 -17.68 18.96 -2.58
N GLY A 6 -18.61 19.38 -3.45
CA GLY A 6 -19.83 20.11 -3.09
C GLY A 6 -20.49 20.78 -4.30
N LEU A 7 -21.42 21.72 -4.04
CA LEU A 7 -22.04 22.59 -5.04
C LEU A 7 -21.63 24.05 -4.79
N LEU A 8 -21.38 24.82 -5.85
CA LEU A 8 -21.23 26.27 -5.80
C LEU A 8 -22.56 26.92 -6.19
N VAL A 9 -23.08 27.77 -5.31
CA VAL A 9 -24.39 28.42 -5.49
C VAL A 9 -24.24 29.93 -5.35
N LYS A 10 -24.57 30.67 -6.40
CA LYS A 10 -24.64 32.14 -6.37
C LYS A 10 -26.01 32.56 -5.89
N VAL A 11 -26.07 33.36 -4.83
CA VAL A 11 -27.31 33.90 -4.26
C VAL A 11 -27.32 35.43 -4.29
N ARG A 12 -28.50 36.03 -4.36
CA ARG A 12 -28.67 37.50 -4.29
C ARG A 12 -28.35 38.02 -2.88
N GLY A 13 -27.67 39.16 -2.79
CA GLY A 13 -27.33 39.79 -1.51
C GLY A 13 -26.24 39.05 -0.72
N GLN A 14 -26.22 39.25 0.60
CA GLN A 14 -25.26 38.62 1.52
C GLN A 14 -25.59 37.17 1.88
N GLY A 15 -26.63 36.57 1.31
CA GLY A 15 -26.99 35.17 1.58
C GLY A 15 -27.56 34.88 2.98
N VAL A 16 -27.70 35.90 3.85
CA VAL A 16 -28.19 35.78 5.25
C VAL A 16 -29.58 35.13 5.34
N GLY A 17 -30.41 35.28 4.29
CA GLY A 17 -31.73 34.65 4.21
C GLY A 17 -31.72 33.13 3.99
N LEU A 18 -30.63 32.52 3.51
CA LEU A 18 -30.48 31.06 3.47
C LEU A 18 -29.94 30.51 4.80
N ALA A 19 -29.10 31.28 5.52
CA ALA A 19 -28.61 30.92 6.84
C ALA A 19 -29.69 31.04 7.94
N ALA A 20 -30.68 31.92 7.75
CA ALA A 20 -31.81 32.09 8.67
C ALA A 20 -32.95 31.07 8.48
N VAL A 21 -32.96 30.33 7.37
CA VAL A 21 -33.88 29.19 7.16
C VAL A 21 -33.26 27.96 7.82
N GLY A 22 -33.37 27.92 9.16
CA GLY A 22 -33.24 26.64 9.88
C GLY A 22 -34.27 25.63 9.39
N PRO A 23 -34.42 24.50 10.09
CA PRO A 23 -34.10 23.11 9.70
C PRO A 23 -34.42 22.59 8.27
N ALA A 24 -34.78 23.44 7.30
CA ALA A 24 -35.15 23.02 5.94
C ALA A 24 -33.96 22.87 4.95
N PHE A 25 -32.74 23.21 5.36
CA PHE A 25 -31.48 22.80 4.72
C PHE A 25 -30.83 21.64 5.51
N ALA A 26 -31.59 20.61 5.85
CA ALA A 26 -31.08 19.44 6.58
C ALA A 26 -30.18 18.58 5.65
N GLY A 27 -28.92 18.97 5.50
CA GLY A 27 -27.93 18.16 4.79
C GLY A 27 -26.68 18.86 4.25
N PHE A 28 -26.55 20.19 4.34
CA PHE A 28 -25.40 20.90 3.75
C PHE A 28 -24.78 21.94 4.69
N VAL A 29 -23.45 22.02 4.72
CA VAL A 29 -22.69 23.14 5.33
C VAL A 29 -22.45 24.20 4.26
N ALA A 30 -22.86 25.45 4.52
CA ALA A 30 -22.72 26.57 3.58
C ALA A 30 -21.58 27.52 3.99
N GLU A 31 -20.63 27.76 3.09
CA GLU A 31 -19.50 28.66 3.28
C GLU A 31 -19.47 29.75 2.20
N PRO A 32 -19.45 31.04 2.54
CA PRO A 32 -19.22 32.11 1.56
C PRO A 32 -17.80 32.05 0.98
N ILE A 33 -17.70 31.99 -0.36
CA ILE A 33 -16.40 31.89 -1.07
C ILE A 33 -16.05 33.12 -1.91
N LEU A 34 -17.04 33.92 -2.31
CA LEU A 34 -16.84 35.16 -3.07
C LEU A 34 -18.03 36.09 -2.91
N THR A 35 -17.80 37.38 -2.67
CA THR A 35 -18.83 38.41 -2.70
C THR A 35 -18.68 39.28 -3.95
N VAL A 36 -19.74 39.35 -4.75
CA VAL A 36 -19.82 40.17 -5.97
C VAL A 36 -20.56 41.47 -5.65
N PRO A 37 -19.87 42.62 -5.65
CA PRO A 37 -20.50 43.89 -5.31
C PRO A 37 -21.53 44.34 -6.38
N PRO A 38 -22.51 45.19 -5.99
CA PRO A 38 -23.44 45.81 -6.94
C PRO A 38 -22.70 46.50 -8.11
N GLY A 39 -23.16 46.29 -9.34
CA GLY A 39 -22.60 46.94 -10.54
C GLY A 39 -21.31 46.33 -11.08
N ALA A 40 -20.73 45.30 -10.44
CA ALA A 40 -19.63 44.53 -11.04
C ALA A 40 -20.12 43.72 -12.27
N PRO A 41 -19.25 43.40 -13.25
CA PRO A 41 -19.59 42.46 -14.31
C PRO A 41 -20.03 41.12 -13.69
N GLY A 42 -21.28 40.71 -13.91
CA GLY A 42 -21.89 39.53 -13.27
C GLY A 42 -22.86 39.84 -12.12
N ALA A 43 -23.02 41.11 -11.72
CA ALA A 43 -24.17 41.58 -10.93
C ALA A 43 -25.37 41.82 -11.86
N ASN A 44 -26.58 41.42 -11.44
CA ASN A 44 -27.82 41.38 -12.24
C ASN A 44 -28.01 42.57 -13.20
N LEU A 45 -28.52 42.31 -14.41
CA LEU A 45 -29.06 43.34 -15.31
C LEU A 45 -30.49 43.73 -14.88
N GLY A 46 -30.75 45.03 -14.69
CA GLY A 46 -32.08 45.59 -14.37
C GLY A 46 -32.22 46.16 -12.94
N ALA A 47 -33.44 46.53 -12.54
CA ALA A 47 -33.75 47.16 -11.24
C ALA A 47 -33.30 46.36 -9.99
N ALA A 48 -32.87 45.10 -10.18
CA ALA A 48 -32.32 44.20 -9.17
C ALA A 48 -30.77 44.28 -9.00
N ALA A 49 -30.10 45.22 -9.68
CA ALA A 49 -28.65 45.42 -9.60
C ALA A 49 -28.16 45.98 -8.25
N SER A 50 -29.06 46.50 -7.41
CA SER A 50 -28.73 47.26 -6.20
C SER A 50 -28.27 46.43 -4.99
N GLN A 51 -28.42 45.10 -5.01
CA GLN A 51 -28.18 44.25 -3.83
C GLN A 51 -26.90 43.41 -3.87
N GLY A 52 -26.18 43.34 -4.99
CA GLY A 52 -25.00 42.46 -5.13
C GLY A 52 -25.35 40.96 -5.08
N ALA A 53 -24.32 40.11 -5.02
CA ALA A 53 -24.47 38.65 -4.94
C ALA A 53 -23.33 38.00 -4.13
N THR A 54 -23.55 36.78 -3.64
CA THR A 54 -22.55 35.99 -2.93
C THR A 54 -22.54 34.56 -3.47
N TRP A 55 -21.36 34.01 -3.74
CA TRP A 55 -21.17 32.59 -4.00
C TRP A 55 -20.96 31.84 -2.69
N LEU A 56 -21.72 30.76 -2.53
CA LEU A 56 -21.66 29.85 -1.40
C LEU A 56 -21.17 28.48 -1.88
N LYS A 57 -20.22 27.87 -1.17
CA LYS A 57 -19.89 26.45 -1.29
C LYS A 57 -20.81 25.65 -0.35
N LEU A 58 -21.55 24.69 -0.89
CA LEU A 58 -22.45 23.80 -0.15
C LEU A 58 -21.85 22.38 -0.12
N THR A 59 -21.50 21.90 1.06
CA THR A 59 -20.89 20.57 1.25
C THR A 59 -21.93 19.57 1.77
N PRO A 60 -22.24 18.47 1.05
CA PRO A 60 -23.28 17.51 1.44
C PRO A 60 -22.89 16.62 2.63
N ASN A 61 -23.87 16.25 3.45
CA ASN A 61 -23.74 15.31 4.58
C ASN A 61 -23.79 13.82 4.18
N VAL A 62 -24.17 13.50 2.92
CA VAL A 62 -24.28 12.13 2.39
C VAL A 62 -23.78 12.10 0.95
N ALA A 63 -23.11 11.02 0.54
CA ALA A 63 -22.55 10.86 -0.81
C ALA A 63 -23.65 11.00 -1.89
N GLY A 64 -23.47 11.98 -2.78
CA GLY A 64 -24.42 12.39 -3.83
C GLY A 64 -24.56 11.41 -5.00
N SER A 65 -25.34 11.82 -6.00
CA SER A 65 -25.66 10.98 -7.16
C SER A 65 -24.46 10.82 -8.11
N GLY A 66 -24.51 9.84 -9.02
CA GLY A 66 -23.36 9.45 -9.83
C GLY A 66 -22.74 10.55 -10.72
N ASN A 67 -23.51 11.55 -11.17
CA ASN A 67 -23.02 12.69 -11.96
C ASN A 67 -23.22 14.01 -11.17
N PRO A 68 -22.16 14.76 -10.82
CA PRO A 68 -22.27 16.01 -10.07
C PRO A 68 -23.19 17.08 -10.68
N TRP A 69 -23.32 17.11 -12.00
CA TRP A 69 -24.21 18.03 -12.70
C TRP A 69 -25.70 17.68 -12.49
N ASP A 70 -26.04 16.41 -12.23
CA ASP A 70 -27.41 16.03 -11.88
C ASP A 70 -27.81 16.67 -10.54
N ASP A 71 -26.91 16.70 -9.55
CA ASP A 71 -27.17 17.31 -8.24
C ASP A 71 -27.35 18.84 -8.35
N ALA A 72 -26.53 19.49 -9.17
CA ALA A 72 -26.67 20.92 -9.48
C ALA A 72 -28.02 21.24 -10.13
N HIS A 73 -28.45 20.45 -11.12
CA HIS A 73 -29.73 20.63 -11.78
C HIS A 73 -30.93 20.33 -10.86
N ASN A 74 -30.81 19.33 -9.98
CA ASN A 74 -31.85 19.01 -9.00
C ASN A 74 -32.09 20.17 -8.02
N LEU A 75 -31.02 20.82 -7.55
CA LEU A 75 -31.11 21.98 -6.65
C LEU A 75 -31.86 23.14 -7.30
N LEU A 76 -31.62 23.40 -8.59
CA LEU A 76 -32.33 24.45 -9.33
C LEU A 76 -33.81 24.09 -9.56
N SER A 77 -34.13 22.82 -9.79
CA SER A 77 -35.50 22.35 -10.06
C SER A 77 -36.41 22.20 -8.83
N GLY A 78 -35.86 22.32 -7.61
CA GLY A 78 -36.62 22.22 -6.35
C GLY A 78 -36.99 20.80 -5.90
N SER A 79 -36.47 19.77 -6.57
CA SER A 79 -36.71 18.35 -6.25
C SER A 79 -35.96 17.85 -5.01
N ALA A 80 -34.98 18.61 -4.53
CA ALA A 80 -34.10 18.27 -3.40
C ALA A 80 -34.60 18.77 -2.02
N GLY A 81 -35.90 19.03 -1.86
CA GLY A 81 -36.47 19.48 -0.57
C GLY A 81 -36.21 20.96 -0.23
N VAL A 82 -35.64 21.74 -1.15
CA VAL A 82 -35.45 23.19 -1.01
C VAL A 82 -36.79 23.89 -1.27
N ALA A 83 -37.31 24.63 -0.28
CA ALA A 83 -38.57 25.37 -0.42
C ALA A 83 -38.56 26.27 -1.68
N ALA A 84 -39.66 26.30 -2.43
CA ALA A 84 -39.80 27.08 -3.68
C ALA A 84 -39.51 28.58 -3.53
N ALA A 85 -39.49 29.12 -2.30
CA ALA A 85 -39.11 30.49 -1.99
C ALA A 85 -37.57 30.73 -2.02
N ALA A 86 -36.75 29.70 -1.76
CA ALA A 86 -35.29 29.81 -1.77
C ALA A 86 -34.70 29.77 -3.19
N SER A 87 -35.35 29.07 -4.14
CA SER A 87 -34.92 29.03 -5.55
C SER A 87 -35.07 30.37 -6.28
N ALA A 88 -35.96 31.27 -5.82
CA ALA A 88 -36.14 32.61 -6.37
C ALA A 88 -34.94 33.56 -6.14
N ASN A 89 -34.06 33.22 -5.19
CA ASN A 89 -32.86 34.00 -4.85
C ASN A 89 -31.56 33.40 -5.40
N VAL A 90 -31.63 32.22 -6.04
CA VAL A 90 -30.48 31.57 -6.69
C VAL A 90 -30.27 32.16 -8.08
N LEU A 91 -29.05 32.63 -8.33
CA LEU A 91 -28.63 33.28 -9.58
C LEU A 91 -27.85 32.31 -10.48
N ALA A 92 -27.08 31.38 -9.91
CA ALA A 92 -26.34 30.35 -10.63
C ALA A 92 -26.03 29.15 -9.73
N VAL A 93 -25.89 27.96 -10.32
CA VAL A 93 -25.53 26.71 -9.63
C VAL A 93 -24.56 25.93 -10.52
N GLU A 94 -23.46 25.46 -9.94
CA GLU A 94 -22.48 24.60 -10.62
C GLU A 94 -21.83 23.63 -9.64
N PRO A 95 -21.35 22.46 -10.08
CA PRO A 95 -20.64 21.52 -9.20
C PRO A 95 -19.22 22.02 -8.88
N ASP A 96 -18.78 21.83 -7.62
CA ASP A 96 -17.38 22.04 -7.21
C ASP A 96 -16.56 20.77 -7.50
N ILE A 97 -16.19 20.59 -8.76
CA ILE A 97 -15.53 19.38 -9.25
C ILE A 97 -14.07 19.35 -8.79
N VAL A 98 -13.64 18.27 -8.12
CA VAL A 98 -12.23 18.00 -7.82
C VAL A 98 -11.56 17.56 -9.11
N GLN A 99 -10.55 18.31 -9.54
CA GLN A 99 -9.81 18.05 -10.77
C GLN A 99 -8.64 17.13 -10.49
N ARG A 100 -8.48 16.09 -11.30
CA ARG A 100 -7.37 15.12 -11.22
C ARG A 100 -6.57 15.14 -12.51
N TRP A 101 -5.28 15.41 -12.41
CA TRP A 101 -4.29 15.38 -13.48
C TRP A 101 -3.31 14.23 -13.30
N ASP A 102 -3.17 13.33 -14.28
CA ASP A 102 -2.13 12.31 -14.21
C ASP A 102 -0.74 12.98 -14.37
N TYR A 103 -0.08 13.25 -13.24
CA TYR A 103 1.33 13.63 -13.19
C TYR A 103 2.13 12.39 -12.83
N LYS A 104 3.13 12.06 -13.64
CA LYS A 104 4.19 11.10 -13.30
C LYS A 104 5.51 11.77 -13.64
N ASN A 105 6.40 11.91 -12.67
CA ASN A 105 7.79 12.23 -12.97
C ASN A 105 8.41 11.07 -13.79
N SER A 106 9.34 11.35 -14.71
CA SER A 106 10.07 10.35 -15.51
C SER A 106 10.88 9.37 -14.65
N LYS A 107 11.08 9.68 -13.37
CA LYS A 107 11.67 8.82 -12.33
C LYS A 107 10.67 8.14 -11.37
N GLY A 108 9.37 8.21 -11.69
CA GLY A 108 8.28 7.82 -10.79
C GLY A 108 7.96 8.91 -9.77
N ASP A 109 6.70 9.02 -9.36
CA ASP A 109 6.39 9.77 -8.13
C ASP A 109 7.20 9.13 -7.01
N ARG A 110 8.03 9.91 -6.30
CA ARG A 110 8.60 9.49 -5.02
C ARG A 110 7.42 9.33 -4.04
N GLY A 111 6.73 8.21 -4.16
CA GLY A 111 5.74 7.76 -3.19
C GLY A 111 6.46 7.69 -1.86
N MET A 112 5.87 8.31 -0.85
CA MET A 112 6.28 8.11 0.53
C MET A 112 6.05 6.64 0.89
N ALA A 113 6.98 5.74 0.55
CA ALA A 113 7.13 4.50 1.30
C ALA A 113 7.43 4.94 2.74
N ALA A 114 6.65 4.47 3.71
CA ALA A 114 6.55 5.01 5.07
C ALA A 114 7.82 4.81 5.91
N SER A 115 8.86 5.57 5.57
CA SER A 115 10.03 5.81 6.39
C SER A 115 10.93 6.88 5.72
N ALA A 116 11.84 7.51 6.48
CA ALA A 116 12.78 8.59 6.12
C ALA A 116 12.27 9.83 5.34
N SER A 117 12.64 11.01 5.85
CA SER A 117 12.70 12.26 5.08
C SER A 117 13.30 12.03 3.68
N PRO A 118 12.88 12.80 2.66
CA PRO A 118 13.39 12.64 1.29
C PRO A 118 14.92 12.58 1.32
N ALA A 119 15.52 11.65 0.59
CA ALA A 119 16.95 11.75 0.32
C ALA A 119 17.14 13.06 -0.46
N CYS A 120 17.70 14.08 0.19
CA CYS A 120 17.96 15.41 -0.39
C CYS A 120 19.08 15.33 -1.41
N THR A 121 18.77 14.67 -2.52
CA THR A 121 19.66 14.35 -3.62
C THR A 121 19.33 15.28 -4.77
N PHE A 122 20.31 16.05 -5.20
CA PHE A 122 20.18 16.91 -6.36
C PHE A 122 19.81 16.12 -7.62
N ASP A 123 18.69 16.47 -8.24
CA ASP A 123 18.25 16.01 -9.53
C ASP A 123 18.71 17.01 -10.62
N ASP A 124 19.64 16.57 -11.48
CA ASP A 124 20.15 17.38 -12.59
C ASP A 124 19.16 17.44 -13.77
N GLN A 125 19.44 18.29 -14.74
CA GLN A 125 18.64 18.47 -15.95
C GLN A 125 18.40 17.17 -16.70
N ASP A 126 17.15 16.92 -17.10
CA ASP A 126 16.74 15.71 -17.81
C ASP A 126 16.66 15.97 -19.33
N PRO A 127 17.57 15.39 -20.15
CA PRO A 127 17.47 15.46 -21.62
C PRO A 127 16.47 14.46 -22.21
N SER A 128 15.85 13.60 -21.39
CA SER A 128 14.98 12.53 -21.86
C SER A 128 13.81 13.08 -22.69
N GLY A 129 13.42 12.30 -23.68
CA GLY A 129 12.31 12.62 -24.57
C GLY A 129 12.50 13.83 -25.48
N GLY A 130 13.74 14.32 -25.62
CA GLY A 130 14.10 15.44 -26.49
C GLY A 130 13.99 16.82 -25.82
N GLN A 131 13.90 16.86 -24.49
CA GLN A 131 13.98 18.07 -23.69
C GLN A 131 15.37 18.72 -23.84
N ALA A 132 15.42 20.03 -24.04
CA ALA A 132 16.69 20.73 -24.17
C ALA A 132 17.33 20.99 -22.79
N ILE A 133 18.66 20.91 -22.73
CA ILE A 133 19.45 21.15 -21.51
C ILE A 133 20.54 22.20 -21.76
N LYS A 134 21.05 22.77 -20.67
CA LYS A 134 22.25 23.62 -20.57
C LYS A 134 23.23 23.00 -19.56
N PRO A 135 23.99 21.96 -19.98
CA PRO A 135 24.84 21.20 -19.07
C PRO A 135 25.82 22.11 -18.33
N GLY A 136 26.00 21.88 -17.03
CA GLY A 136 26.97 22.59 -16.20
C GLY A 136 26.66 24.07 -15.93
N VAL A 137 25.47 24.58 -16.30
CA VAL A 137 25.05 25.96 -16.01
C VAL A 137 23.79 25.93 -15.14
N VAL A 138 23.95 26.23 -13.86
CA VAL A 138 22.83 26.43 -12.92
C VAL A 138 22.15 27.78 -13.15
N ALA A 139 20.85 27.86 -12.86
CA ALA A 139 20.03 29.07 -13.07
C ALA A 139 20.18 29.73 -14.46
N TRP A 140 20.44 28.93 -15.51
CA TRP A 140 20.68 29.44 -16.86
C TRP A 140 19.53 30.32 -17.37
N ASN A 141 18.29 30.03 -16.96
CA ASN A 141 17.08 30.78 -17.34
C ASN A 141 17.12 32.25 -16.91
N ALA A 142 17.82 32.59 -15.82
CA ALA A 142 17.96 33.96 -15.34
C ALA A 142 19.03 34.79 -16.09
N GLY A 143 19.83 34.14 -16.93
CA GLY A 143 20.94 34.76 -17.65
C GLY A 143 20.52 35.79 -18.72
N PRO A 144 21.47 36.60 -19.21
CA PRO A 144 21.21 37.71 -20.13
C PRO A 144 20.74 37.29 -21.53
N ALA A 145 21.04 36.04 -21.93
CA ALA A 145 20.57 35.43 -23.18
C ALA A 145 19.16 34.82 -23.08
N PHE A 146 18.60 34.78 -21.86
CA PHE A 146 17.32 34.14 -21.54
C PHE A 146 16.35 35.18 -20.95
N SER A 147 15.80 34.96 -19.75
CA SER A 147 14.81 35.88 -19.17
C SER A 147 15.38 37.19 -18.64
N GLN A 148 16.71 37.33 -18.52
CA GLN A 148 17.37 38.57 -18.09
C GLN A 148 17.03 39.02 -16.66
N PHE A 149 16.66 38.08 -15.77
CA PHE A 149 16.27 38.42 -14.40
C PHE A 149 17.40 39.02 -13.58
N THR A 150 18.63 38.57 -13.81
CA THR A 150 19.81 39.08 -13.08
C THR A 150 19.95 40.59 -13.28
N ASP A 151 19.87 41.07 -14.52
CA ASP A 151 19.99 42.49 -14.84
C ASP A 151 18.75 43.27 -14.35
N ALA A 152 17.56 42.72 -14.58
CA ALA A 152 16.31 43.36 -14.21
C ALA A 152 16.21 43.60 -12.69
N ARG A 153 16.46 42.58 -11.86
CA ARG A 153 16.38 42.70 -10.40
C ARG A 153 17.43 43.65 -9.83
N ASN A 154 18.62 43.69 -10.43
CA ASN A 154 19.69 44.61 -10.04
C ASN A 154 19.33 46.07 -10.35
N LYS A 155 18.70 46.33 -11.50
CA LYS A 155 18.24 47.69 -11.87
C LYS A 155 17.10 48.20 -10.98
N VAL A 156 16.10 47.36 -10.72
CA VAL A 156 14.95 47.74 -9.89
C VAL A 156 15.34 47.86 -8.41
N GLY A 157 16.21 46.98 -7.93
CA GLY A 157 16.72 46.99 -6.56
C GLY A 157 15.61 46.97 -5.51
N ALA A 158 15.73 47.84 -4.49
CA ALA A 158 14.81 47.90 -3.36
C ALA A 158 13.38 48.33 -3.73
N LYS A 159 13.13 48.93 -4.91
CA LYS A 159 11.77 49.31 -5.32
C LYS A 159 10.81 48.11 -5.39
N GLN A 160 11.34 46.90 -5.52
CA GLN A 160 10.57 45.65 -5.48
C GLN A 160 9.66 45.54 -4.26
N SER A 161 10.08 46.05 -3.09
CA SER A 161 9.31 45.99 -1.84
C SER A 161 8.04 46.83 -1.86
N ASN A 162 7.80 47.63 -2.90
CA ASN A 162 6.53 48.33 -3.11
C ASN A 162 5.43 47.44 -3.72
N ILE A 163 5.82 46.26 -4.21
CA ILE A 163 4.94 45.34 -4.91
C ILE A 163 4.69 44.12 -4.05
N THR A 164 3.43 43.70 -4.01
CA THR A 164 2.95 42.51 -3.33
C THR A 164 2.47 41.50 -4.37
N ILE A 165 3.02 40.29 -4.28
CA ILE A 165 2.69 39.15 -5.11
C ILE A 165 1.92 38.13 -4.27
N ALA A 166 0.73 37.73 -4.70
CA ALA A 166 0.06 36.56 -4.14
C ALA A 166 0.53 35.31 -4.88
N HIS A 167 1.07 34.35 -4.14
CA HIS A 167 1.49 33.05 -4.67
C HIS A 167 0.46 32.01 -4.27
N LEU A 168 -0.34 31.59 -5.26
CA LEU A 168 -1.42 30.60 -5.09
C LEU A 168 -0.92 29.24 -5.57
N ASP A 169 -0.64 28.34 -4.64
CA ASP A 169 -0.07 27.02 -4.95
C ASP A 169 -0.40 26.00 -3.83
N THR A 170 0.39 24.93 -3.74
CA THR A 170 0.29 23.82 -2.79
C THR A 170 0.84 24.13 -1.39
N GLY A 171 1.44 25.31 -1.24
CA GLY A 171 2.08 25.77 0.00
C GLY A 171 3.56 26.06 -0.22
N PHE A 172 4.32 26.18 0.86
CA PHE A 172 5.76 26.40 0.80
C PHE A 172 6.49 25.72 1.97
N ASP A 173 7.78 25.48 1.78
CA ASP A 173 8.68 25.01 2.83
C ASP A 173 9.26 26.19 3.63
N PRO A 174 8.95 26.32 4.94
CA PRO A 174 9.49 27.39 5.78
C PRO A 174 10.99 27.23 6.08
N GLY A 175 11.54 26.01 5.98
CA GLY A 175 12.94 25.67 6.25
C GLY A 175 13.87 25.80 5.05
N HIS A 176 13.35 25.95 3.83
CA HIS A 176 14.16 26.00 2.62
C HIS A 176 14.94 27.31 2.46
N ARG A 177 16.20 27.25 2.01
CA ARG A 177 17.10 28.42 1.85
C ARG A 177 16.61 29.42 0.81
N THR A 178 15.88 28.95 -0.21
CA THR A 178 15.26 29.82 -1.20
C THR A 178 14.00 30.49 -0.68
N ARG A 179 13.51 30.24 0.55
CA ARG A 179 12.34 30.95 1.08
C ARG A 179 12.53 32.47 0.93
N PRO A 180 11.59 33.20 0.29
CA PRO A 180 11.71 34.64 0.09
C PRO A 180 11.96 35.37 1.42
N ALA A 181 12.85 36.36 1.40
CA ALA A 181 13.13 37.17 2.57
C ALA A 181 11.87 37.95 3.01
N GLU A 182 11.17 38.54 2.04
CA GLU A 182 9.96 39.36 2.23
C GLU A 182 8.66 38.52 2.14
N LEU A 183 8.66 37.32 2.74
CA LEU A 183 7.45 36.50 2.83
C LEU A 183 6.52 37.03 3.92
N VAL A 184 5.32 37.47 3.56
CA VAL A 184 4.33 38.09 4.46
C VAL A 184 3.49 37.02 5.15
N THR A 185 4.09 36.29 6.08
CA THR A 185 3.43 35.18 6.80
C THR A 185 2.22 35.64 7.61
N ALA A 186 2.16 36.89 8.06
CA ALA A 186 0.98 37.46 8.74
C ALA A 186 -0.29 37.48 7.87
N LEU A 187 -0.14 37.42 6.55
CA LEU A 187 -1.23 37.37 5.59
C LEU A 187 -1.38 36.00 4.93
N GLN A 188 -0.62 34.99 5.35
CA GLN A 188 -0.72 33.66 4.75
C GLN A 188 -2.11 33.05 4.97
N ARG A 189 -2.56 32.23 4.01
CA ARG A 189 -3.90 31.65 4.05
C ARG A 189 -3.93 30.25 3.48
N ASN A 190 -4.74 29.40 4.10
CA ASN A 190 -5.02 28.04 3.63
C ASN A 190 -6.52 27.87 3.39
N PHE A 191 -6.86 27.43 2.18
CA PHE A 191 -8.22 27.13 1.75
C PHE A 191 -8.49 25.63 1.60
N VAL A 192 -7.55 24.77 2.00
CA VAL A 192 -7.66 23.31 1.89
C VAL A 192 -8.12 22.70 3.22
N ASP A 193 -9.02 21.71 3.14
CA ASP A 193 -9.65 21.07 4.30
C ASP A 193 -8.63 20.32 5.17
N GLY A 194 -8.74 20.43 6.51
CA GLY A 194 -7.91 19.70 7.47
C GLY A 194 -6.65 20.43 7.97
N GLY A 195 -6.32 21.61 7.42
CA GLY A 195 -5.22 22.48 7.88
C GLY A 195 -5.67 23.71 8.69
N ALA A 196 -4.72 24.38 9.36
CA ALA A 196 -5.00 25.65 10.03
C ALA A 196 -5.24 26.77 8.99
N PRO A 197 -6.35 27.54 9.05
CA PRO A 197 -6.69 28.53 8.01
C PRO A 197 -5.64 29.63 7.76
N ASN A 198 -4.78 29.90 8.74
CA ASN A 198 -3.73 30.91 8.66
C ASN A 198 -2.33 30.29 8.56
N ASP A 199 -2.23 29.08 8.01
CA ASP A 199 -0.97 28.37 7.79
C ASP A 199 -0.91 27.82 6.36
N ALA A 200 -0.14 28.50 5.50
CA ALA A 200 0.05 28.11 4.11
C ALA A 200 1.29 27.24 3.89
N THR A 201 1.89 26.70 4.96
CA THR A 201 3.00 25.75 4.81
C THR A 201 2.51 24.45 4.17
N ASP A 202 3.37 23.81 3.37
CA ASP A 202 3.06 22.54 2.73
C ASP A 202 3.22 21.41 3.76
N HIS A 203 2.13 20.69 4.05
CA HIS A 203 2.04 19.59 5.03
C HIS A 203 1.59 18.31 4.35
N ALA A 204 2.16 17.15 4.71
CA ALA A 204 1.72 15.86 4.21
C ALA A 204 0.41 15.46 4.89
N PRO A 205 -0.66 15.12 4.15
CA PRO A 205 -1.84 14.56 4.76
C PRO A 205 -1.53 13.22 5.45
N VAL A 206 -2.11 13.02 6.63
CA VAL A 206 -1.93 11.80 7.42
C VAL A 206 -2.41 10.58 6.63
N GLY A 207 -1.55 9.57 6.45
CA GLY A 207 -1.93 8.28 5.88
C GLY A 207 -1.94 8.14 4.35
N THR A 208 -1.29 9.03 3.59
CA THR A 208 -1.21 8.91 2.12
C THR A 208 0.21 8.65 1.60
N LEU A 209 0.38 7.60 0.78
CA LEU A 209 1.66 7.08 0.26
C LEU A 209 2.07 7.62 -1.14
N THR A 210 1.31 8.55 -1.73
CA THR A 210 1.58 9.09 -3.08
C THR A 210 1.28 10.59 -3.11
N SER A 211 2.29 11.47 -3.08
CA SER A 211 2.03 12.92 -3.08
C SER A 211 3.07 13.74 -3.84
N ASN A 212 2.61 14.60 -4.76
CA ASN A 212 3.38 15.69 -5.38
C ASN A 212 3.50 16.89 -4.41
N ARG A 213 4.11 16.67 -3.23
CA ARG A 213 4.46 17.75 -2.29
C ARG A 213 5.61 18.58 -2.87
N GLY A 214 5.71 19.83 -2.45
CA GLY A 214 6.82 20.71 -2.82
C GLY A 214 6.68 21.46 -4.13
N HIS A 215 5.59 21.28 -4.88
CA HIS A 215 5.36 22.05 -6.10
C HIS A 215 5.36 23.56 -5.84
N GLY A 216 4.71 24.00 -4.76
CA GLY A 216 4.66 25.41 -4.38
C GLY A 216 6.01 25.94 -3.90
N THR A 217 6.81 25.12 -3.22
CA THR A 217 8.21 25.45 -2.88
C THR A 217 9.04 25.68 -4.14
N GLY A 218 8.92 24.79 -5.13
CA GLY A 218 9.59 24.91 -6.42
C GLY A 218 9.19 26.17 -7.20
N THR A 219 7.89 26.44 -7.35
CA THR A 219 7.41 27.63 -8.08
C THR A 219 7.71 28.94 -7.34
N LEU A 220 7.64 28.94 -6.00
CA LEU A 220 8.00 30.09 -5.17
C LEU A 220 9.50 30.43 -5.30
N SER A 221 10.36 29.42 -5.43
CA SER A 221 11.80 29.61 -5.62
C SER A 221 12.13 30.32 -6.93
N LEU A 222 11.42 30.00 -8.02
CA LEU A 222 11.55 30.71 -9.31
C LEU A 222 10.95 32.13 -9.27
N LEU A 223 9.87 32.33 -8.49
CA LEU A 223 9.18 33.61 -8.39
C LEU A 223 10.02 34.64 -7.62
N ALA A 224 10.39 34.30 -6.39
CA ALA A 224 10.99 35.21 -5.42
C ALA A 224 12.03 34.53 -4.52
N GLY A 225 12.62 33.43 -4.99
CA GLY A 225 13.61 32.67 -4.25
C GLY A 225 14.82 33.49 -3.80
N ASN A 226 15.19 33.34 -2.53
CA ASN A 226 16.27 34.08 -1.88
C ASN A 226 17.68 33.69 -2.40
N LYS A 227 18.71 34.43 -1.97
CA LYS A 227 20.11 34.13 -2.26
C LYS A 227 20.52 32.79 -1.66
N LEU A 228 21.31 32.05 -2.43
CA LEU A 228 22.06 30.91 -1.92
C LEU A 228 23.43 31.41 -1.39
N ASP A 229 24.04 30.63 -0.52
CA ASP A 229 25.31 30.97 0.14
C ASP A 229 26.52 30.29 -0.54
N GLY A 230 26.33 29.73 -1.74
CA GLY A 230 27.34 28.94 -2.44
C GLY A 230 27.56 27.52 -1.90
N THR A 231 26.80 27.11 -0.89
CA THR A 231 26.89 25.77 -0.26
C THR A 231 25.78 24.82 -0.69
N SER A 232 24.87 25.25 -1.56
CA SER A 232 23.84 24.39 -2.12
C SER A 232 24.47 23.24 -2.93
N PRO A 233 24.04 21.98 -2.69
CA PRO A 233 24.57 20.82 -3.42
C PRO A 233 24.49 21.03 -4.94
N ASN A 234 25.59 20.76 -5.65
CA ASN A 234 25.72 20.88 -7.10
C ASN A 234 25.49 22.29 -7.70
N TRP A 235 25.54 23.33 -6.86
CA TRP A 235 25.57 24.74 -7.26
C TRP A 235 26.89 25.42 -6.85
N PRO A 236 28.06 24.95 -7.37
CA PRO A 236 29.36 25.36 -6.84
C PRO A 236 29.56 26.87 -6.94
N GLY A 237 29.66 27.54 -5.79
CA GLY A 237 29.94 28.97 -5.71
C GLY A 237 28.80 29.89 -6.15
N PHE A 238 27.58 29.39 -6.38
CA PHE A 238 26.44 30.25 -6.72
C PHE A 238 25.93 30.99 -5.48
N THR A 239 26.10 32.32 -5.46
CA THR A 239 25.74 33.18 -4.32
C THR A 239 24.68 34.23 -4.64
N ASP A 240 23.97 34.07 -5.75
CA ASP A 240 22.93 35.02 -6.20
C ASP A 240 21.52 34.49 -5.87
N PHE A 241 20.50 35.29 -6.16
CA PHE A 241 19.10 34.91 -6.00
C PHE A 241 18.68 33.87 -7.05
N VAL A 242 17.87 32.90 -6.63
CA VAL A 242 17.19 31.97 -7.55
C VAL A 242 15.99 32.63 -8.21
N GLY A 243 15.24 33.46 -7.46
CA GLY A 243 14.00 34.07 -7.92
C GLY A 243 14.16 35.27 -8.85
N GLY A 244 13.15 35.50 -9.67
CA GLY A 244 13.09 36.68 -10.53
C GLY A 244 12.84 38.00 -9.78
N ALA A 245 11.96 37.99 -8.75
CA ALA A 245 11.58 39.17 -7.97
C ALA A 245 11.77 38.94 -6.45
N PRO A 246 13.01 38.69 -5.98
CA PRO A 246 13.27 38.19 -4.62
C PRO A 246 13.06 39.21 -3.50
N LEU A 247 12.93 40.50 -3.82
CA LEU A 247 12.73 41.58 -2.86
C LEU A 247 11.29 42.12 -2.85
N ALA A 248 10.38 41.48 -3.59
CA ALA A 248 8.95 41.80 -3.55
C ALA A 248 8.28 41.12 -2.35
N ASN A 249 7.24 41.75 -1.81
CA ASN A 249 6.46 41.12 -0.75
C ASN A 249 5.70 39.93 -1.33
N VAL A 250 5.74 38.77 -0.69
CA VAL A 250 5.00 37.58 -1.15
C VAL A 250 3.98 37.12 -0.11
N ILE A 251 2.71 37.02 -0.51
CA ILE A 251 1.64 36.42 0.30
C ILE A 251 1.46 34.97 -0.15
N PRO A 252 1.83 33.97 0.66
CA PRO A 252 1.60 32.56 0.32
C PRO A 252 0.13 32.19 0.59
N VAL A 253 -0.53 31.62 -0.42
CA VAL A 253 -1.94 31.19 -0.36
C VAL A 253 -2.02 29.73 -0.82
N ARG A 254 -2.28 28.83 0.12
CA ARG A 254 -2.44 27.40 -0.16
C ARG A 254 -3.85 27.12 -0.65
N ILE A 255 -3.98 26.68 -1.91
CA ILE A 255 -5.27 26.38 -2.56
C ILE A 255 -5.43 24.90 -2.94
N ALA A 256 -4.39 24.08 -2.78
CA ALA A 256 -4.46 22.63 -3.02
C ALA A 256 -3.50 21.86 -2.09
N ASP A 257 -3.79 20.58 -1.84
CA ASP A 257 -2.85 19.67 -1.17
C ASP A 257 -1.71 19.23 -2.09
N TRP A 258 -1.99 19.13 -3.39
CA TRP A 258 -1.07 18.81 -4.47
C TRP A 258 -1.70 19.22 -5.81
N VAL A 259 -0.90 19.28 -6.89
CA VAL A 259 -1.34 19.74 -8.25
C VAL A 259 -2.61 19.03 -8.78
N VAL A 260 -2.88 17.85 -8.24
CA VAL A 260 -3.88 16.85 -8.62
C VAL A 260 -5.17 16.84 -7.76
N ARG A 261 -5.31 17.73 -6.77
CA ARG A 261 -6.51 17.80 -5.91
C ARG A 261 -6.86 19.27 -5.62
N LEU A 262 -7.28 19.96 -6.68
CA LEU A 262 -7.75 21.34 -6.68
C LEU A 262 -9.25 21.37 -6.97
N THR A 263 -9.98 22.27 -6.31
CA THR A 263 -11.40 22.53 -6.61
C THR A 263 -11.58 23.93 -7.16
N THR A 264 -12.69 24.18 -7.83
CA THR A 264 -13.01 25.52 -8.32
C THR A 264 -13.21 26.50 -7.17
N GLY A 265 -13.85 26.06 -6.07
CA GLY A 265 -14.09 26.87 -4.89
C GLY A 265 -12.79 27.42 -4.28
N THR A 266 -11.77 26.60 -4.14
CA THR A 266 -10.47 27.01 -3.55
C THR A 266 -9.70 27.99 -4.43
N MET A 267 -9.75 27.84 -5.77
CA MET A 267 -9.22 28.84 -6.71
C MET A 267 -9.92 30.19 -6.56
N VAL A 268 -11.25 30.19 -6.47
CA VAL A 268 -12.07 31.39 -6.31
C VAL A 268 -11.70 32.12 -5.01
N GLN A 269 -11.64 31.39 -3.89
CA GLN A 269 -11.25 31.94 -2.59
C GLN A 269 -9.84 32.53 -2.62
N GLY A 270 -8.88 31.84 -3.24
CA GLY A 270 -7.50 32.31 -3.36
C GLY A 270 -7.37 33.60 -4.17
N ILE A 271 -8.03 33.68 -5.33
CA ILE A 271 -8.02 34.86 -6.20
C ILE A 271 -8.67 36.05 -5.48
N ASP A 272 -9.81 35.82 -4.82
CA ASP A 272 -10.49 36.89 -4.09
C ASP A 272 -9.68 37.36 -2.89
N TYR A 273 -9.02 36.45 -2.18
CA TYR A 273 -8.14 36.78 -1.07
C TYR A 273 -6.97 37.65 -1.52
N ALA A 274 -6.29 37.30 -2.62
CA ALA A 274 -5.22 38.10 -3.20
C ALA A 274 -5.69 39.54 -3.52
N ARG A 275 -6.87 39.67 -4.11
CA ARG A 275 -7.52 40.96 -4.39
C ARG A 275 -7.81 41.74 -3.10
N LEU A 276 -8.40 41.09 -2.10
CA LEU A 276 -8.77 41.72 -0.82
C LEU A 276 -7.54 42.14 0.01
N LYS A 277 -6.41 41.45 -0.14
CA LYS A 277 -5.12 41.82 0.48
C LYS A 277 -4.32 42.82 -0.35
N GLY A 278 -4.85 43.28 -1.48
CA GLY A 278 -4.24 44.31 -2.30
C GLY A 278 -2.97 43.84 -3.02
N ALA A 279 -2.86 42.56 -3.37
CA ALA A 279 -1.76 42.10 -4.22
C ALA A 279 -1.84 42.75 -5.61
N GLN A 280 -0.72 43.18 -6.17
CA GLN A 280 -0.66 43.72 -7.53
C GLN A 280 -0.45 42.62 -8.57
N VAL A 281 0.20 41.52 -8.19
CA VAL A 281 0.46 40.37 -9.06
C VAL A 281 -0.04 39.10 -8.38
N LEU A 282 -0.59 38.19 -9.17
CA LEU A 282 -0.98 36.86 -8.75
C LEU A 282 -0.28 35.83 -9.63
N SER A 283 0.48 34.93 -9.00
CA SER A 283 1.10 33.77 -9.66
C SER A 283 0.36 32.51 -9.24
N MET A 284 -0.18 31.76 -10.20
CA MET A 284 -0.84 30.47 -9.93
C MET A 284 -0.42 29.41 -10.95
N SER A 285 0.42 28.47 -10.52
CA SER A 285 1.01 27.43 -11.37
C SER A 285 0.10 26.19 -11.47
N MET A 286 -1.21 26.40 -11.59
CA MET A 286 -2.23 25.36 -11.63
C MET A 286 -3.35 25.78 -12.59
N GLY A 287 -4.16 24.83 -13.04
CA GLY A 287 -5.27 25.10 -13.93
C GLY A 287 -6.29 23.97 -13.95
N GLY A 288 -7.47 24.30 -14.47
CA GLY A 288 -8.68 23.57 -14.24
C GLY A 288 -9.83 23.88 -15.15
N LEU A 289 -11.03 23.50 -14.67
CA LEU A 289 -12.30 23.68 -15.36
C LEU A 289 -12.77 25.14 -15.31
N THR A 290 -13.34 25.60 -16.42
CA THR A 290 -14.12 26.85 -16.44
C THR A 290 -15.31 26.78 -15.48
N SER A 291 -15.69 27.93 -14.94
CA SER A 291 -16.79 28.06 -13.98
C SER A 291 -17.32 29.51 -13.98
N GLN A 292 -18.59 29.71 -13.62
CA GLN A 292 -19.13 31.06 -13.41
C GLN A 292 -18.52 31.74 -12.18
N ALA A 293 -18.32 31.01 -11.08
CA ALA A 293 -17.69 31.56 -9.88
C ALA A 293 -16.25 32.03 -10.15
N LEU A 294 -15.48 31.24 -10.92
CA LEU A 294 -14.12 31.57 -11.32
C LEU A 294 -14.07 32.79 -12.26
N VAL A 295 -15.04 32.92 -13.18
CA VAL A 295 -15.19 34.10 -14.04
C VAL A 295 -15.42 35.37 -13.21
N ASP A 296 -16.31 35.32 -12.21
CA ASP A 296 -16.56 36.47 -11.34
C ASP A 296 -15.29 36.86 -10.56
N ALA A 297 -14.56 35.90 -9.99
CA ALA A 297 -13.32 36.13 -9.27
C ALA A 297 -12.24 36.78 -10.17
N VAL A 298 -12.04 36.24 -11.37
CA VAL A 298 -11.09 36.77 -12.37
C VAL A 298 -11.48 38.18 -12.81
N ASN A 299 -12.75 38.43 -13.06
CA ASN A 299 -13.22 39.75 -13.47
C ASN A 299 -13.00 40.79 -12.37
N LEU A 300 -13.30 40.44 -11.11
CA LEU A 300 -13.08 41.32 -9.96
C LEU A 300 -11.59 41.58 -9.74
N ALA A 301 -10.74 40.57 -9.80
CA ALA A 301 -9.29 40.73 -9.65
C ALA A 301 -8.71 41.64 -10.75
N TYR A 302 -9.10 41.41 -12.01
CA TYR A 302 -8.69 42.27 -13.13
C TYR A 302 -9.16 43.72 -12.96
N ASP A 303 -10.43 43.93 -12.58
CA ASP A 303 -10.99 45.27 -12.39
C ASP A 303 -10.34 46.01 -11.21
N ASN A 304 -9.79 45.27 -10.23
CA ASN A 304 -8.99 45.79 -9.10
C ASN A 304 -7.49 45.93 -9.41
N GLY A 305 -7.07 45.68 -10.65
CA GLY A 305 -5.70 45.91 -11.09
C GLY A 305 -4.71 44.79 -10.74
N VAL A 306 -5.20 43.58 -10.45
CA VAL A 306 -4.35 42.41 -10.17
C VAL A 306 -3.90 41.77 -11.48
N VAL A 307 -2.59 41.75 -11.73
CA VAL A 307 -1.98 41.03 -12.87
C VAL A 307 -1.94 39.55 -12.56
N MET A 308 -2.85 38.79 -13.17
CA MET A 308 -2.91 37.34 -12.98
C MET A 308 -2.09 36.63 -14.06
N VAL A 309 -1.15 35.78 -13.62
CA VAL A 309 -0.34 34.91 -14.47
C VAL A 309 -0.57 33.47 -14.04
N THR A 310 -1.02 32.63 -14.97
CA THR A 310 -1.36 31.25 -14.65
C THR A 310 -0.83 30.28 -15.71
N ALA A 311 -0.53 29.05 -15.30
CA ALA A 311 0.05 28.02 -16.18
C ALA A 311 -0.88 27.71 -17.36
N ALA A 312 -0.32 27.61 -18.57
CA ALA A 312 -1.09 27.22 -19.75
C ALA A 312 -1.63 25.78 -19.67
N GLY A 313 -1.07 24.93 -18.81
CA GLY A 313 -1.39 23.51 -18.68
C GLY A 313 -0.32 22.64 -19.32
N ASN A 314 -0.34 21.35 -18.99
CA ASN A 314 0.58 20.36 -19.54
C ASN A 314 -0.19 19.16 -20.10
N ASN A 315 0.37 18.47 -21.09
CA ASN A 315 -0.23 17.27 -21.68
C ASN A 315 0.77 16.13 -21.86
N PHE A 316 0.23 14.91 -21.82
CA PHE A 316 0.91 13.65 -22.10
C PHE A 316 0.19 12.91 -23.23
N THR A 317 0.23 13.45 -24.44
CA THR A 317 -0.32 12.88 -25.70
C THR A 317 -1.83 12.56 -25.80
N LEU A 318 -2.54 12.24 -24.70
CA LEU A 318 -3.97 11.87 -24.65
C LEU A 318 -4.87 12.87 -23.88
N THR A 319 -4.30 13.91 -23.25
CA THR A 319 -5.04 15.02 -22.61
C THR A 319 -5.19 16.23 -23.54
N PRO A 320 -6.14 17.16 -23.29
CA PRO A 320 -6.31 18.35 -24.13
C PRO A 320 -5.01 19.14 -24.27
N ARG A 321 -4.69 19.52 -25.51
CA ARG A 321 -3.44 20.23 -25.84
C ARG A 321 -3.59 21.76 -25.77
N SER A 322 -4.83 22.23 -25.62
CA SER A 322 -5.18 23.66 -25.55
C SER A 322 -4.99 24.24 -24.14
N ILE A 323 -4.87 25.56 -24.05
CA ILE A 323 -4.68 26.28 -22.79
C ILE A 323 -5.88 26.01 -21.85
N VAL A 324 -5.59 25.71 -20.58
CA VAL A 324 -6.58 25.41 -19.52
C VAL A 324 -7.06 26.69 -18.81
N PHE A 325 -8.13 26.62 -18.01
CA PHE A 325 -8.61 27.77 -17.23
C PHE A 325 -7.88 27.86 -15.87
N PRO A 326 -7.74 29.05 -15.25
CA PRO A 326 -8.17 30.36 -15.74
C PRO A 326 -7.22 30.97 -16.78
N ALA A 327 -6.10 30.31 -17.12
CA ALA A 327 -5.15 30.83 -18.11
C ALA A 327 -5.83 31.18 -19.43
N ARG A 328 -6.83 30.40 -19.85
CA ARG A 328 -7.64 30.61 -21.06
C ARG A 328 -8.54 31.85 -21.02
N TYR A 329 -8.83 32.44 -19.87
CA TYR A 329 -9.54 33.73 -19.84
C TYR A 329 -8.63 34.84 -20.36
N ASN A 330 -9.13 35.69 -21.25
CA ASN A 330 -8.31 36.75 -21.86
C ASN A 330 -7.77 37.77 -20.84
N ARG A 331 -8.47 37.96 -19.71
CA ARG A 331 -8.03 38.80 -18.59
C ARG A 331 -6.85 38.22 -17.80
N VAL A 332 -6.44 36.98 -18.09
CA VAL A 332 -5.33 36.27 -17.46
C VAL A 332 -4.19 36.07 -18.49
N LEU A 333 -2.95 36.27 -18.05
CA LEU A 333 -1.76 35.97 -18.83
C LEU A 333 -1.48 34.47 -18.79
N ALA A 334 -1.57 33.81 -19.93
CA ALA A 334 -1.24 32.38 -20.04
C ALA A 334 0.27 32.20 -20.22
N ALA A 335 0.87 31.39 -19.34
CA ALA A 335 2.29 31.07 -19.36
C ALA A 335 2.58 29.82 -20.21
N CYS A 336 3.16 30.01 -21.39
CA CYS A 336 3.61 28.93 -22.27
C CYS A 336 5.09 28.59 -22.05
N GLY A 337 5.53 27.41 -22.47
CA GLY A 337 6.89 26.94 -22.24
C GLY A 337 7.83 27.04 -23.45
N VAL A 338 9.08 27.44 -23.21
CA VAL A 338 10.17 27.52 -24.20
C VAL A 338 11.42 26.85 -23.65
N MET A 339 12.01 25.94 -24.41
CA MET A 339 13.18 25.17 -23.98
C MET A 339 14.48 25.96 -24.14
N ALA A 340 15.55 25.48 -23.51
CA ALA A 340 16.85 26.15 -23.48
C ALA A 340 17.54 26.34 -24.86
N ASP A 341 17.14 25.57 -25.87
CA ASP A 341 17.61 25.71 -27.25
C ASP A 341 16.76 26.67 -28.11
N GLY A 342 15.70 27.23 -27.52
CA GLY A 342 14.77 28.14 -28.16
C GLY A 342 13.59 27.45 -28.85
N ARG A 343 13.46 26.12 -28.84
CA ARG A 343 12.23 25.45 -29.31
C ARG A 343 11.08 25.67 -28.31
N ALA A 344 9.84 25.55 -28.77
CA ALA A 344 8.69 25.46 -27.87
C ALA A 344 8.79 24.19 -26.99
N TYR A 345 8.28 24.24 -25.76
CA TYR A 345 8.12 23.05 -24.90
C TYR A 345 6.95 22.17 -25.40
N SER A 346 7.10 21.65 -26.62
CA SER A 346 6.14 20.79 -27.33
C SER A 346 6.84 20.02 -28.45
N GLY A 347 6.17 19.03 -29.01
CA GLY A 347 6.77 18.13 -30.01
C GLY A 347 7.82 17.17 -29.42
N LEU A 348 7.71 16.86 -28.13
CA LEU A 348 8.55 15.90 -27.42
C LEU A 348 8.08 14.46 -27.65
N SER A 349 8.94 13.50 -27.30
CA SER A 349 8.66 12.07 -27.52
C SER A 349 7.39 11.58 -26.79
N LEU A 350 6.82 10.48 -27.26
CA LEU A 350 5.66 9.84 -26.63
C LEU A 350 5.97 9.50 -25.17
N GLY A 351 5.07 9.88 -24.25
CA GLY A 351 5.25 9.69 -22.81
C GLY A 351 6.01 10.81 -22.10
N THR A 352 6.55 11.81 -22.80
CA THR A 352 7.18 13.00 -22.21
C THR A 352 6.15 14.11 -21.97
N MET A 353 6.20 14.77 -20.81
CA MET A 353 5.35 15.92 -20.52
C MET A 353 5.66 17.08 -21.47
N GLN A 354 4.62 17.77 -21.93
CA GLN A 354 4.75 18.93 -22.82
C GLN A 354 3.83 20.06 -22.37
N GLY A 355 4.15 21.30 -22.70
CA GLY A 355 3.34 22.46 -22.38
C GLY A 355 2.20 22.66 -23.37
N ASN A 356 1.04 23.07 -22.87
CA ASN A 356 -0.10 23.44 -23.68
C ASN A 356 0.11 24.81 -24.32
N TYR A 357 -0.46 24.96 -25.52
CA TYR A 357 -0.52 26.23 -26.24
C TYR A 357 -1.79 26.22 -27.10
N GLY A 358 -2.21 27.41 -27.53
CA GLY A 358 -3.44 27.58 -28.31
C GLY A 358 -4.72 27.55 -27.46
N PRO A 359 -5.89 27.77 -28.09
CA PRO A 359 -6.08 27.97 -29.52
C PRO A 359 -5.55 29.35 -30.01
N PRO A 360 -5.43 29.57 -31.33
CA PRO A 360 -4.83 30.79 -31.89
C PRO A 360 -5.41 32.09 -31.34
N SER A 361 -6.74 32.18 -31.19
CA SER A 361 -7.42 33.35 -30.61
C SER A 361 -6.93 33.70 -29.19
N LYS A 362 -6.55 32.69 -28.40
CA LYS A 362 -6.04 32.87 -27.03
C LYS A 362 -4.57 33.31 -27.00
N MET A 363 -3.79 33.00 -28.02
CA MET A 363 -2.35 33.33 -28.06
C MET A 363 -2.07 34.85 -28.06
N ALA A 364 -3.07 35.67 -28.36
CA ALA A 364 -3.03 37.12 -28.21
C ALA A 364 -2.78 37.59 -26.76
N THR A 365 -3.08 36.74 -25.77
CA THR A 365 -2.95 37.05 -24.34
C THR A 365 -2.02 36.07 -23.61
N ALA A 366 -1.23 35.30 -24.35
CA ALA A 366 -0.22 34.37 -23.83
C ALA A 366 1.21 34.92 -24.02
N ILE A 367 2.16 34.45 -23.23
CA ILE A 367 3.59 34.74 -23.35
C ILE A 367 4.41 33.51 -22.91
N GLY A 368 5.55 33.28 -23.55
CA GLY A 368 6.44 32.16 -23.25
C GLY A 368 7.54 32.51 -22.24
N ALA A 369 7.88 31.58 -21.34
CA ALA A 369 9.08 31.65 -20.51
C ALA A 369 9.78 30.28 -20.46
N TYR A 370 10.98 30.26 -19.90
CA TYR A 370 11.87 29.11 -20.04
C TYR A 370 11.48 27.91 -19.15
N THR A 371 11.36 26.73 -19.75
CA THR A 371 11.04 25.41 -19.15
C THR A 371 11.22 24.34 -20.24
N PRO A 372 11.60 23.09 -19.94
CA PRO A 372 11.89 22.49 -18.65
C PRO A 372 13.35 22.73 -18.25
N ASN A 373 13.83 21.98 -17.26
CA ASN A 373 15.22 21.97 -16.81
C ASN A 373 15.69 23.29 -16.19
N VAL A 374 14.79 23.98 -15.48
CA VAL A 374 15.09 25.22 -14.73
C VAL A 374 15.18 24.93 -13.22
N PRO A 375 15.72 25.86 -12.41
CA PRO A 375 15.84 25.66 -10.96
C PRO A 375 14.53 25.25 -10.29
N TRP A 376 14.60 24.30 -9.35
CA TRP A 376 13.45 23.82 -8.59
C TRP A 376 13.84 23.48 -7.15
N ALA A 377 13.33 24.22 -6.18
CA ALA A 377 13.61 23.93 -4.77
C ALA A 377 12.91 22.65 -4.29
N GLU A 378 13.65 21.73 -3.68
CA GLU A 378 13.13 20.47 -3.14
C GLU A 378 12.58 20.70 -1.72
N ILE A 379 11.32 20.32 -1.49
CA ILE A 379 10.68 20.44 -0.17
C ILE A 379 11.35 19.52 0.85
N ASP A 380 11.41 19.97 2.11
CA ASP A 380 12.04 19.27 3.24
C ASP A 380 13.57 19.13 3.09
N CYS A 381 14.15 19.72 2.04
CA CYS A 381 15.56 19.65 1.70
C CYS A 381 16.20 21.03 1.70
N ALA A 382 16.49 21.54 2.90
CA ALA A 382 16.78 22.94 3.18
C ALA A 382 17.71 23.68 2.18
N LYS A 383 18.66 23.01 1.53
CA LYS A 383 19.63 23.63 0.60
C LYS A 383 19.56 23.13 -0.85
N VAL A 384 18.73 22.15 -1.16
CA VAL A 384 18.74 21.49 -2.49
C VAL A 384 17.86 22.27 -3.46
N VAL A 385 18.48 22.71 -4.55
CA VAL A 385 17.77 23.29 -5.68
C VAL A 385 18.12 22.44 -6.89
N ASP A 386 17.17 21.64 -7.33
CA ASP A 386 17.29 20.78 -8.51
C ASP A 386 17.33 21.61 -9.79
N MET A 387 17.69 20.95 -10.88
CA MET A 387 17.69 21.51 -12.22
C MET A 387 16.70 20.78 -13.14
N ASP A 388 15.73 20.07 -12.58
CA ASP A 388 14.69 19.32 -13.31
C ASP A 388 13.32 20.01 -13.33
N GLY A 389 13.25 21.28 -12.87
CA GLY A 389 12.03 22.09 -12.85
C GLY A 389 11.39 22.14 -14.23
N ASN A 390 10.17 21.61 -14.33
CA ASN A 390 9.51 21.34 -15.61
C ASN A 390 8.04 21.82 -15.64
N GLY A 391 7.44 21.74 -16.82
CA GLY A 391 6.06 22.16 -17.02
C GLY A 391 5.87 23.67 -17.23
N THR A 392 4.68 24.05 -17.69
CA THR A 392 4.26 25.46 -17.75
C THR A 392 4.18 26.10 -16.35
N SER A 393 4.07 25.28 -15.30
CA SER A 393 4.20 25.67 -13.89
C SER A 393 5.53 26.34 -13.55
N ALA A 394 6.63 25.97 -14.22
CA ALA A 394 7.93 26.63 -14.05
C ALA A 394 8.05 27.93 -14.86
N ALA A 395 7.28 28.09 -15.94
CA ALA A 395 7.23 29.31 -16.75
C ALA A 395 6.41 30.43 -16.09
N THR A 396 5.30 30.08 -15.42
CA THR A 396 4.40 31.00 -14.71
C THR A 396 5.09 31.95 -13.73
N PRO A 397 5.88 31.47 -12.73
CA PRO A 397 6.48 32.35 -11.73
C PRO A 397 7.48 33.34 -12.34
N GLN A 398 8.13 32.97 -13.44
CA GLN A 398 9.04 33.88 -14.16
C GLN A 398 8.27 35.07 -14.77
N ILE A 399 7.15 34.80 -15.45
CA ILE A 399 6.32 35.86 -16.04
C ILE A 399 5.72 36.76 -14.95
N ALA A 400 5.28 36.18 -13.83
CA ALA A 400 4.79 36.93 -12.67
C ALA A 400 5.89 37.80 -12.03
N ALA A 401 7.12 37.28 -11.90
CA ALA A 401 8.26 38.04 -11.42
C ALA A 401 8.59 39.24 -12.33
N ALA A 402 8.56 39.06 -13.66
CA ALA A 402 8.80 40.14 -14.60
C ALA A 402 7.70 41.22 -14.53
N ALA A 403 6.43 40.82 -14.36
CA ALA A 403 5.34 41.76 -14.11
C ALA A 403 5.56 42.58 -12.83
N ALA A 404 6.00 41.92 -11.74
CA ALA A 404 6.29 42.58 -10.47
C ALA A 404 7.47 43.56 -10.58
N LEU A 405 8.55 43.16 -11.26
CA LEU A 405 9.72 44.01 -11.50
C LEU A 405 9.35 45.26 -12.33
N TRP A 406 8.55 45.10 -13.37
CA TRP A 406 8.10 46.24 -14.17
C TRP A 406 7.20 47.19 -13.38
N LEU A 407 6.25 46.64 -12.61
CA LEU A 407 5.40 47.44 -11.73
C LEU A 407 6.21 48.19 -10.68
N ALA A 408 7.24 47.56 -10.10
CA ALA A 408 8.11 48.17 -9.10
C ALA A 408 8.92 49.34 -9.69
N GLU A 409 9.46 49.18 -10.90
CA GLU A 409 10.23 50.23 -11.56
C GLU A 409 9.37 51.46 -11.88
N HIS A 410 8.14 51.21 -12.34
CA HIS A 410 7.22 52.24 -12.84
C HIS A 410 6.10 52.60 -11.86
N TRP A 411 6.24 52.20 -10.59
CA TRP A 411 5.17 52.27 -9.59
C TRP A 411 4.62 53.69 -9.44
N ASP A 412 5.51 54.68 -9.44
CA ASP A 412 5.17 56.09 -9.25
C ASP A 412 4.24 56.65 -10.33
N VAL A 413 4.21 56.04 -11.52
CA VAL A 413 3.27 56.38 -12.59
C VAL A 413 1.99 55.56 -12.44
N VAL A 414 2.10 54.23 -12.44
CA VAL A 414 0.96 53.33 -12.58
C VAL A 414 0.06 53.27 -11.35
N LYS A 415 0.56 53.65 -10.16
CA LYS A 415 -0.25 53.74 -8.95
C LYS A 415 -1.32 54.82 -9.05
N HIS A 416 -1.07 55.88 -9.83
CA HIS A 416 -1.97 57.02 -10.01
C HIS A 416 -2.97 56.86 -11.16
N TYR A 417 -2.96 55.74 -11.88
CA TYR A 417 -3.96 55.52 -12.93
C TYR A 417 -5.38 55.62 -12.38
N SER A 418 -6.25 56.32 -13.12
CA SER A 418 -7.63 56.61 -12.71
C SER A 418 -8.48 55.37 -12.48
N GLN A 419 -8.15 54.25 -13.14
CA GLN A 419 -8.84 52.97 -12.97
C GLN A 419 -7.83 51.83 -12.76
N PRO A 420 -8.01 50.95 -11.75
CA PRO A 420 -7.00 49.95 -11.41
C PRO A 420 -6.65 48.95 -12.52
N TRP A 421 -7.61 48.52 -13.35
CA TRP A 421 -7.38 47.60 -14.47
C TRP A 421 -6.34 48.11 -15.47
N MET A 422 -6.12 49.43 -15.56
CA MET A 422 -5.14 50.05 -16.45
C MET A 422 -3.72 49.54 -16.15
N ARG A 423 -3.43 49.22 -14.87
CA ARG A 423 -2.15 48.64 -14.47
C ARG A 423 -1.91 47.29 -15.18
N VAL A 424 -2.95 46.45 -15.28
CA VAL A 424 -2.85 45.14 -15.93
C VAL A 424 -2.49 45.27 -17.40
N GLU A 425 -3.15 46.19 -18.10
CA GLU A 425 -2.90 46.40 -19.53
C GLU A 425 -1.56 47.11 -19.79
N ALA A 426 -1.11 47.96 -18.87
CA ALA A 426 0.22 48.57 -18.96
C ALA A 426 1.34 47.52 -18.79
N VAL A 427 1.22 46.61 -17.81
CA VAL A 427 2.14 45.47 -17.67
C VAL A 427 2.11 44.59 -18.92
N ARG A 428 0.90 44.22 -19.37
CA ARG A 428 0.72 43.38 -20.57
C ARG A 428 1.41 44.01 -21.76
N HIS A 429 1.21 45.31 -21.98
CA HIS A 429 1.87 46.04 -23.07
C HIS A 429 3.40 46.01 -22.95
N ALA A 430 3.95 46.24 -21.76
CA ALA A 430 5.39 46.24 -21.55
C ALA A 430 6.02 44.86 -21.82
N LEU A 431 5.47 43.81 -21.21
CA LEU A 431 5.96 42.44 -21.40
C LEU A 431 5.83 42.01 -22.87
N PHE A 432 4.72 42.33 -23.52
CA PHE A 432 4.49 41.92 -24.91
C PHE A 432 5.35 42.71 -25.89
N SER A 433 5.58 44.00 -25.66
CA SER A 433 6.42 44.82 -26.54
C SER A 433 7.89 44.41 -26.47
N ALA A 434 8.38 44.04 -25.29
CA ALA A 434 9.79 43.66 -25.09
C ALA A 434 10.10 42.18 -25.39
N ALA A 435 9.08 41.31 -25.43
CA ALA A 435 9.27 39.88 -25.66
C ALA A 435 9.96 39.58 -27.00
N ALA A 436 10.86 38.60 -26.99
CA ALA A 436 11.52 38.14 -28.21
C ALA A 436 10.49 37.52 -29.15
N LYS A 437 10.34 38.09 -30.34
CA LYS A 437 9.36 37.65 -31.33
C LYS A 437 9.80 36.41 -32.10
N SER A 438 11.06 36.03 -32.00
CA SER A 438 11.61 34.79 -32.57
C SER A 438 12.72 34.27 -31.66
N THR A 439 13.09 33.01 -31.85
CA THR A 439 14.23 32.36 -31.19
C THR A 439 15.17 31.77 -32.25
N PRO A 440 16.33 31.22 -31.87
CA PRO A 440 17.18 30.50 -32.83
C PRO A 440 16.50 29.31 -33.52
N ARG A 441 15.39 28.81 -32.97
CA ARG A 441 14.69 27.60 -33.45
C ARG A 441 13.22 27.79 -33.78
N MET A 442 12.65 28.97 -33.52
CA MET A 442 11.27 29.31 -33.86
C MET A 442 11.21 30.61 -34.65
N SER A 443 10.53 30.56 -35.78
CA SER A 443 10.19 31.77 -36.56
C SER A 443 9.24 32.68 -35.78
N ALA A 444 8.99 33.89 -36.28
CA ALA A 444 8.02 34.79 -35.66
C ALA A 444 6.59 34.23 -35.64
N ALA A 445 6.19 33.56 -36.72
CA ALA A 445 4.87 32.92 -36.82
C ALA A 445 4.74 31.74 -35.84
N GLU A 446 5.77 30.91 -35.74
CA GLU A 446 5.80 29.77 -34.82
C GLU A 446 5.85 30.24 -33.36
N THR A 447 6.64 31.27 -33.07
CA THR A 447 6.68 31.89 -31.73
C THR A 447 5.30 32.42 -31.35
N LEU A 448 4.59 33.08 -32.27
CA LEU A 448 3.21 33.52 -32.03
C LEU A 448 2.26 32.35 -31.73
N GLN A 449 2.41 31.25 -32.48
CA GLN A 449 1.56 30.07 -32.32
C GLN A 449 1.82 29.33 -31.00
N LYS A 450 3.07 29.23 -30.55
CA LYS A 450 3.50 28.34 -29.46
C LYS A 450 3.80 29.07 -28.14
N ALA A 451 4.27 30.31 -28.23
CA ALA A 451 4.67 31.14 -27.10
C ALA A 451 3.88 32.47 -27.03
N GLY A 452 2.92 32.70 -27.92
CA GLY A 452 2.05 33.87 -27.87
C GLY A 452 2.79 35.15 -28.23
N GLN A 453 2.74 36.16 -27.39
CA GLN A 453 3.33 37.46 -27.71
C GLN A 453 4.87 37.47 -27.69
N GLY A 454 5.52 36.33 -27.46
CA GLY A 454 6.96 36.15 -27.58
C GLY A 454 7.55 35.44 -26.37
N VAL A 455 8.88 35.39 -26.31
CA VAL A 455 9.63 34.84 -25.18
C VAL A 455 10.05 35.96 -24.23
N LEU A 456 9.81 35.76 -22.94
CA LEU A 456 10.00 36.76 -21.88
C LEU A 456 11.43 37.33 -21.83
N ARG A 457 11.52 38.66 -21.71
CA ARG A 457 12.76 39.41 -21.49
C ARG A 457 12.52 40.48 -20.42
N ALA A 458 12.82 40.17 -19.15
CA ALA A 458 12.48 41.00 -18.01
C ALA A 458 13.18 42.36 -18.04
N ASP A 459 14.49 42.38 -18.30
CA ASP A 459 15.28 43.61 -18.34
C ASP A 459 14.83 44.55 -19.48
N ALA A 460 14.62 43.99 -20.67
CA ALA A 460 14.11 44.76 -21.80
C ALA A 460 12.71 45.35 -21.54
N ALA A 461 11.85 44.66 -20.78
CA ALA A 461 10.53 45.16 -20.43
C ALA A 461 10.61 46.42 -19.55
N LEU A 462 11.59 46.53 -18.66
CA LEU A 462 11.78 47.71 -17.80
C LEU A 462 11.96 49.00 -18.59
N LEU A 463 12.51 48.91 -19.82
CA LEU A 463 12.71 50.06 -20.71
C LEU A 463 11.41 50.54 -21.39
N VAL A 464 10.35 49.74 -21.35
CA VAL A 464 9.05 50.11 -21.92
C VAL A 464 8.31 50.99 -20.92
N MET A 465 8.15 52.27 -21.28
CA MET A 465 7.42 53.24 -20.46
C MET A 465 5.92 52.87 -20.34
N PRO A 466 5.28 53.15 -19.20
CA PRO A 466 3.83 53.00 -19.05
C PRO A 466 3.08 53.84 -20.09
N LEU A 467 2.09 53.24 -20.75
CA LEU A 467 1.24 53.97 -21.70
C LEU A 467 0.41 55.05 -21.00
N ALA A 468 0.09 56.12 -21.72
CA ALA A 468 -0.92 57.08 -21.28
C ALA A 468 -2.30 56.41 -21.16
N GLU A 469 -3.12 56.85 -20.20
CA GLU A 469 -4.41 56.20 -19.89
C GLU A 469 -5.35 56.08 -21.10
N ASN A 470 -5.34 57.08 -21.99
CA ASN A 470 -6.18 57.12 -23.19
C ASN A 470 -5.78 56.08 -24.26
N LEU A 471 -4.60 55.46 -24.16
CA LEU A 471 -4.14 54.41 -25.05
C LEU A 471 -4.44 53.00 -24.52
N LEU A 472 -4.75 52.88 -23.23
CA LEU A 472 -5.07 51.60 -22.59
C LEU A 472 -6.51 51.19 -22.90
N LYS A 473 -6.70 49.93 -23.28
CA LYS A 473 -8.01 49.37 -23.65
C LYS A 473 -8.40 48.26 -22.68
N LYS A 474 -9.52 48.46 -21.99
CA LYS A 474 -10.06 47.45 -21.08
C LYS A 474 -10.51 46.21 -21.85
N LEU A 475 -10.07 45.04 -21.42
CA LEU A 475 -10.52 43.78 -22.02
C LEU A 475 -11.98 43.47 -21.65
N PRO A 476 -12.74 42.82 -22.55
CA PRO A 476 -14.08 42.36 -22.24
C PRO A 476 -14.08 41.41 -21.02
N PRO A 477 -15.19 41.30 -20.28
CA PRO A 477 -15.33 40.33 -19.20
C PRO A 477 -15.03 38.90 -19.66
N ALA A 478 -14.39 38.13 -18.79
CA ALA A 478 -14.26 36.69 -18.98
C ALA A 478 -15.66 36.05 -19.06
N ARG A 479 -15.76 34.93 -19.79
CA ARG A 479 -17.00 34.19 -20.02
C ARG A 479 -16.80 32.74 -19.59
N TYR A 480 -17.84 32.13 -19.02
CA TYR A 480 -17.78 30.76 -18.50
C TYR A 480 -17.92 29.70 -19.60
N SER A 481 -18.48 30.10 -20.75
CA SER A 481 -18.82 29.25 -21.89
C SER A 481 -18.42 29.95 -23.20
N TRP A 482 -18.36 29.18 -24.29
CA TRP A 482 -18.14 29.73 -25.62
C TRP A 482 -19.42 30.33 -26.20
N GLY A 483 -19.29 31.47 -26.89
CA GLY A 483 -20.46 32.22 -27.35
C GLY A 483 -21.38 31.44 -28.29
N TRP A 484 -20.87 30.46 -29.03
CA TRP A 484 -21.68 29.60 -29.89
C TRP A 484 -22.47 28.53 -29.11
N LEU A 485 -21.94 28.05 -27.97
CA LEU A 485 -22.67 27.15 -27.07
C LEU A 485 -23.82 27.89 -26.39
N ASP A 486 -23.59 29.14 -25.97
CA ASP A 486 -24.65 29.97 -25.37
C ASP A 486 -25.78 30.27 -26.37
N LEU A 487 -25.43 30.42 -27.65
CA LEU A 487 -26.39 30.56 -28.75
C LEU A 487 -27.17 29.26 -28.98
N PHE A 488 -26.48 28.12 -28.94
CA PHE A 488 -27.05 26.80 -29.17
C PHE A 488 -27.99 26.36 -28.04
N THR A 489 -27.60 26.56 -26.78
CA THR A 489 -28.45 26.25 -25.62
C THR A 489 -29.56 27.28 -25.44
N GLY A 490 -29.43 28.47 -26.02
CA GLY A 490 -30.41 29.56 -25.96
C GLY A 490 -30.31 30.41 -24.69
N GLY A 491 -29.19 30.37 -23.96
CA GLY A 491 -29.01 31.08 -22.68
C GLY A 491 -28.86 32.60 -22.80
N GLY A 492 -28.37 33.10 -23.94
CA GLY A 492 -28.04 34.53 -24.09
C GLY A 492 -28.91 35.35 -25.06
N ASN A 493 -29.65 34.71 -25.97
CA ASN A 493 -30.38 35.38 -27.08
C ASN A 493 -31.61 34.55 -27.55
N ALA A 494 -32.43 34.04 -26.63
CA ALA A 494 -33.64 33.33 -27.01
C ALA A 494 -34.62 34.26 -27.76
N LEU A 495 -35.08 33.83 -28.95
CA LEU A 495 -36.09 34.54 -29.76
C LEU A 495 -37.48 34.60 -29.09
N SER A 496 -37.67 33.92 -27.97
CA SER A 496 -38.88 33.93 -27.14
C SER A 496 -38.51 34.19 -25.69
N PRO A 497 -39.31 34.97 -24.93
CA PRO A 497 -39.01 35.28 -23.54
C PRO A 497 -39.02 34.01 -22.69
N LEU A 498 -37.84 33.54 -22.30
CA LEU A 498 -37.67 32.44 -21.35
C LEU A 498 -37.92 32.93 -19.92
N SER A 499 -38.47 32.06 -19.07
CA SER A 499 -38.50 32.35 -17.64
C SER A 499 -37.07 32.43 -17.07
N PRO A 500 -36.84 33.18 -15.98
CA PRO A 500 -35.51 33.26 -15.35
C PRO A 500 -34.92 31.89 -14.98
N THR A 501 -35.77 30.92 -14.62
CA THR A 501 -35.34 29.55 -14.27
C THR A 501 -34.90 28.76 -15.51
N GLU A 502 -35.62 28.87 -16.62
CA GLU A 502 -35.23 28.22 -17.88
C GLU A 502 -33.91 28.78 -18.41
N LEU A 503 -33.72 30.10 -18.33
CA LEU A 503 -32.48 30.74 -18.73
C LEU A 503 -31.29 30.17 -17.93
N ARG A 504 -31.39 30.09 -16.59
CA ARG A 504 -30.36 29.46 -15.74
C ARG A 504 -30.09 28.00 -16.11
N HIS A 505 -31.13 27.22 -16.42
CA HIS A 505 -30.92 25.84 -16.91
C HIS A 505 -30.13 25.82 -18.22
N ARG A 506 -30.39 26.73 -19.17
CA ARG A 506 -29.62 26.81 -20.44
C ARG A 506 -28.16 27.19 -20.23
N GLU A 507 -27.89 28.10 -19.31
CA GLU A 507 -26.53 28.51 -18.93
C GLU A 507 -25.75 27.34 -18.30
N MET A 508 -26.40 26.55 -17.43
CA MET A 508 -25.80 25.33 -16.87
C MET A 508 -25.44 24.31 -17.95
N LEU A 509 -26.32 24.09 -18.94
CA LEU A 509 -26.04 23.19 -20.06
C LEU A 509 -24.82 23.65 -20.89
N ALA A 510 -24.71 24.96 -21.14
CA ALA A 510 -23.59 25.53 -21.89
C ALA A 510 -22.27 25.39 -21.13
N LEU A 511 -22.31 25.63 -19.81
CA LEU A 511 -21.17 25.43 -18.93
C LEU A 511 -20.75 23.95 -18.87
N GLU A 512 -21.69 23.02 -18.68
CA GLU A 512 -21.42 21.58 -18.67
C GLU A 512 -20.75 21.14 -19.98
N LEU A 513 -21.29 21.56 -21.14
CA LEU A 513 -20.68 21.29 -22.44
C LEU A 513 -19.28 21.86 -22.55
N THR A 514 -19.03 23.09 -22.07
CA THR A 514 -17.69 23.70 -22.11
C THR A 514 -16.70 22.97 -21.20
N GLN A 515 -17.15 22.47 -20.05
CA GLN A 515 -16.32 21.65 -19.16
C GLN A 515 -16.00 20.27 -19.77
N MET A 516 -16.88 19.69 -20.59
CA MET A 516 -16.59 18.42 -21.27
C MET A 516 -15.39 18.52 -22.21
N ALA A 517 -15.25 19.60 -22.96
CA ALA A 517 -14.08 19.80 -23.82
C ALA A 517 -12.75 19.82 -23.06
N GLN A 518 -12.76 20.13 -21.76
CA GLN A 518 -11.54 20.15 -20.96
C GLN A 518 -11.18 18.79 -20.37
N ASN A 519 -12.09 17.83 -20.41
CA ASN A 519 -11.89 16.48 -19.84
C ASN A 519 -11.99 15.36 -20.90
N VAL A 520 -12.53 15.64 -22.08
CA VAL A 520 -12.82 14.66 -23.13
C VAL A 520 -12.11 15.08 -24.41
N ALA A 521 -11.06 14.35 -24.78
CA ALA A 521 -10.19 14.70 -25.89
C ALA A 521 -10.92 14.79 -27.24
N SER A 522 -11.89 13.90 -27.50
CA SER A 522 -12.71 13.92 -28.72
C SER A 522 -13.57 15.19 -28.82
N VAL A 523 -14.01 15.72 -27.69
CA VAL A 523 -14.78 16.97 -27.60
C VAL A 523 -13.86 18.19 -27.81
N ASP A 524 -12.68 18.24 -27.16
CA ASP A 524 -11.65 19.29 -27.39
C ASP A 524 -11.25 19.38 -28.88
N GLN A 525 -11.00 18.23 -29.49
CA GLN A 525 -10.46 18.13 -30.85
C GLN A 525 -11.50 18.35 -31.95
N ALA A 526 -12.80 18.36 -31.62
CA ALA A 526 -13.85 18.55 -32.61
C ALA A 526 -13.81 19.94 -33.27
N ILE A 527 -13.33 20.95 -32.53
CA ILE A 527 -13.26 22.35 -32.97
C ILE A 527 -11.86 22.91 -32.69
N ALA A 528 -11.16 23.35 -33.74
CA ALA A 528 -9.77 23.82 -33.61
C ALA A 528 -9.61 25.12 -32.80
N ASP A 529 -10.59 26.03 -32.87
CA ASP A 529 -10.62 27.28 -32.09
C ASP A 529 -12.06 27.59 -31.67
N PRO A 530 -12.55 27.00 -30.56
CA PRO A 530 -13.92 27.23 -30.09
C PRO A 530 -14.12 28.65 -29.53
N ASP A 531 -13.03 29.36 -29.25
CA ASP A 531 -13.01 30.73 -28.75
C ASP A 531 -13.15 31.76 -29.90
N GLY A 532 -12.84 31.38 -31.15
CA GLY A 532 -12.81 32.22 -32.36
C GLY A 532 -14.15 32.61 -32.98
N GLY A 533 -15.29 32.32 -32.33
CA GLY A 533 -16.63 32.81 -32.69
C GLY A 533 -17.29 32.16 -33.92
N MET A 534 -16.54 31.75 -34.95
CA MET A 534 -17.07 31.06 -36.14
C MET A 534 -16.80 29.56 -36.07
N VAL A 535 -17.83 28.76 -35.79
CA VAL A 535 -17.79 27.30 -35.81
C VAL A 535 -18.72 26.78 -36.91
N SER A 536 -18.23 25.91 -37.79
CA SER A 536 -19.07 25.33 -38.84
C SER A 536 -20.10 24.35 -38.27
N SER A 537 -21.27 24.23 -38.90
CA SER A 537 -22.31 23.30 -38.45
C SER A 537 -21.82 21.85 -38.35
N ALA A 538 -20.91 21.45 -39.24
CA ALA A 538 -20.30 20.12 -39.19
C ALA A 538 -19.37 19.93 -37.97
N ALA A 539 -18.58 20.95 -37.61
CA ALA A 539 -17.74 20.89 -36.41
C ALA A 539 -18.58 20.94 -35.13
N CYS A 540 -19.64 21.76 -35.13
CA CYS A 540 -20.64 21.80 -34.05
C CYS A 540 -21.31 20.43 -33.85
N ASN A 541 -21.79 19.78 -34.90
CA ASN A 541 -22.42 18.46 -34.79
C ASN A 541 -21.45 17.41 -34.26
N ARG A 542 -20.20 17.36 -34.76
CA ARG A 542 -19.17 16.44 -34.23
C ARG A 542 -18.91 16.67 -32.74
N TYR A 543 -18.84 17.93 -32.33
CA TYR A 543 -18.66 18.29 -30.92
C TYR A 543 -19.81 17.75 -30.05
N LEU A 544 -21.05 17.95 -30.49
CA LEU A 544 -22.25 17.53 -29.75
C LEU A 544 -22.44 16.00 -29.75
N GLU A 545 -22.10 15.33 -30.85
CA GLU A 545 -22.08 13.86 -30.93
C GLU A 545 -21.03 13.27 -29.98
N ALA A 546 -19.80 13.79 -29.99
CA ALA A 546 -18.76 13.37 -29.06
C ALA A 546 -19.17 13.62 -27.59
N ALA A 547 -19.80 14.77 -27.30
CA ALA A 547 -20.31 15.08 -25.97
C ALA A 547 -21.40 14.08 -25.52
N LEU A 548 -22.29 13.65 -26.42
CA LEU A 548 -23.35 12.69 -26.11
C LEU A 548 -22.83 11.26 -25.95
N ASP A 549 -21.94 10.82 -26.85
CA ASP A 549 -21.48 9.43 -26.94
C ASP A 549 -20.33 9.12 -25.95
N GLU A 550 -19.42 10.07 -25.73
CA GLU A 550 -18.20 9.86 -24.93
C GLU A 550 -18.16 10.74 -23.66
N GLY A 551 -18.95 11.82 -23.60
CA GLY A 551 -18.84 12.85 -22.55
C GLY A 551 -19.54 12.57 -21.22
N ASN A 552 -20.30 11.46 -21.11
CA ASN A 552 -21.13 11.14 -19.93
C ASN A 552 -21.99 12.31 -19.42
N PRO A 553 -22.88 12.88 -20.27
CA PRO A 553 -23.71 14.03 -19.91
C PRO A 553 -24.66 13.75 -18.76
N SER A 554 -24.97 14.80 -17.98
CA SER A 554 -26.07 14.84 -17.01
C SER A 554 -27.38 14.43 -17.68
N LYS A 555 -28.36 13.97 -16.90
CA LYS A 555 -29.67 13.59 -17.46
C LYS A 555 -30.33 14.75 -18.21
N PRO A 556 -30.32 16.00 -17.71
CA PRO A 556 -30.83 17.14 -18.45
C PRO A 556 -30.06 17.40 -19.75
N LEU A 557 -28.72 17.35 -19.73
CA LEU A 557 -27.92 17.57 -20.93
C LEU A 557 -28.10 16.46 -21.96
N ARG A 558 -28.17 15.19 -21.53
CA ARG A 558 -28.47 14.05 -22.41
C ARG A 558 -29.79 14.24 -23.13
N ALA A 559 -30.85 14.59 -22.40
CA ALA A 559 -32.16 14.84 -22.99
C ALA A 559 -32.14 16.01 -23.99
N PHE A 560 -31.40 17.07 -23.68
CA PHE A 560 -31.21 18.21 -24.58
C PHE A 560 -30.45 17.82 -25.87
N LEU A 561 -29.35 17.09 -25.76
CA LEU A 561 -28.53 16.63 -26.89
C LEU A 561 -29.27 15.62 -27.77
N GLU A 562 -29.99 14.65 -27.18
CA GLU A 562 -30.81 13.68 -27.92
C GLU A 562 -31.89 14.38 -28.75
N GLY A 563 -32.56 15.39 -28.17
CA GLY A 563 -33.53 16.22 -28.88
C GLY A 563 -32.89 17.05 -30.01
N ALA A 564 -31.76 17.71 -29.74
CA ALA A 564 -31.09 18.57 -30.71
C ALA A 564 -30.46 17.80 -31.88
N LEU A 565 -29.92 16.61 -31.65
CA LEU A 565 -29.31 15.74 -32.67
C LEU A 565 -30.34 14.84 -33.38
N GLY A 566 -31.63 14.93 -33.03
CA GLY A 566 -32.69 14.10 -33.62
C GLY A 566 -32.58 12.61 -33.27
N ARG A 567 -31.77 12.24 -32.27
CA ARG A 567 -31.65 10.88 -31.75
C ARG A 567 -32.81 10.66 -30.79
N LYS A 568 -33.94 10.16 -31.30
CA LYS A 568 -35.13 9.87 -30.47
C LYS A 568 -34.70 9.05 -29.25
N SER A 569 -34.97 9.57 -28.05
CA SER A 569 -34.83 8.82 -26.79
C SER A 569 -35.51 7.47 -26.99
N ALA A 570 -34.75 6.39 -26.92
CA ALA A 570 -35.34 5.08 -26.88
C ALA A 570 -36.17 5.02 -25.60
N LYS A 571 -37.51 5.01 -25.72
CA LYS A 571 -38.39 4.55 -24.64
C LYS A 571 -37.76 3.28 -24.06
N PRO A 572 -37.70 3.10 -22.73
CA PRO A 572 -37.20 1.86 -22.16
C PRO A 572 -38.04 0.74 -22.73
N ALA A 573 -37.47 -0.04 -23.65
CA ALA A 573 -38.16 -1.14 -24.26
C ALA A 573 -38.35 -2.19 -23.16
N THR A 574 -39.61 -2.41 -22.76
CA THR A 574 -40.09 -3.71 -22.34
C THR A 574 -39.79 -4.68 -23.47
N ARG A 575 -38.60 -5.29 -23.41
CA ARG A 575 -38.14 -6.22 -24.42
C ARG A 575 -38.85 -7.55 -24.19
N ALA A 576 -39.95 -7.77 -24.90
CA ALA A 576 -40.43 -9.12 -25.19
C ALA A 576 -39.29 -9.89 -25.87
N ALA A 577 -39.14 -11.15 -25.48
CA ALA A 577 -38.02 -12.01 -25.82
C ALA A 577 -37.85 -12.15 -27.35
N THR A 578 -36.95 -11.37 -27.94
CA THR A 578 -35.92 -12.04 -28.75
C THR A 578 -35.37 -13.15 -27.86
N LYS A 579 -35.10 -14.36 -28.38
CA LYS A 579 -34.18 -15.28 -27.68
C LYS A 579 -32.91 -14.46 -27.44
N ARG A 580 -32.85 -13.85 -26.26
CA ARG A 580 -31.73 -13.06 -25.80
C ARG A 580 -30.60 -14.08 -25.86
N ALA A 581 -29.50 -13.78 -26.55
CA ALA A 581 -28.26 -14.12 -25.90
C ALA A 581 -28.40 -13.44 -24.52
N PRO A 582 -28.57 -14.22 -23.44
CA PRO A 582 -28.99 -13.68 -22.15
C PRO A 582 -28.07 -12.49 -21.82
N PRO A 583 -28.61 -11.35 -21.35
CA PRO A 583 -27.75 -10.27 -20.89
C PRO A 583 -26.75 -10.89 -19.93
N ILE A 584 -25.44 -10.71 -20.19
CA ILE A 584 -24.42 -11.20 -19.27
C ILE A 584 -24.67 -10.42 -17.98
N LYS A 585 -25.35 -11.05 -17.02
CA LYS A 585 -25.58 -10.50 -15.69
C LYS A 585 -24.21 -10.35 -15.06
N ARG A 586 -23.61 -9.17 -15.19
CA ARG A 586 -22.40 -8.82 -14.45
C ARG A 586 -22.86 -8.24 -13.13
N LYS A 587 -22.79 -9.03 -12.08
CA LYS A 587 -22.93 -8.54 -10.70
C LYS A 587 -21.73 -7.61 -10.46
N PRO A 588 -21.91 -6.33 -10.11
CA PRO A 588 -20.79 -5.50 -9.67
C PRO A 588 -20.06 -6.25 -8.57
N ARG A 589 -18.75 -6.47 -8.71
CA ARG A 589 -17.97 -7.10 -7.65
C ARG A 589 -17.89 -6.07 -6.53
N PRO A 590 -18.55 -6.29 -5.37
CA PRO A 590 -18.40 -5.38 -4.25
C PRO A 590 -16.92 -5.30 -3.87
N ALA A 591 -16.49 -4.16 -3.33
CA ALA A 591 -15.17 -4.06 -2.73
C ALA A 591 -15.03 -5.17 -1.67
N ALA A 592 -13.84 -5.77 -1.58
CA ALA A 592 -13.59 -6.78 -0.57
C ALA A 592 -13.78 -6.15 0.82
N SER A 593 -14.51 -6.84 1.69
CA SER A 593 -14.69 -6.38 3.08
C SER A 593 -13.31 -6.24 3.75
N PRO A 594 -13.05 -5.13 4.47
CA PRO A 594 -11.81 -4.98 5.23
C PRO A 594 -11.71 -6.08 6.29
N LYS A 595 -10.50 -6.57 6.60
CA LYS A 595 -10.28 -7.59 7.64
C LYS A 595 -10.69 -7.10 9.02
N ARG A 596 -11.04 -8.01 9.94
CA ARG A 596 -11.33 -7.67 11.33
C ARG A 596 -10.05 -7.27 12.05
N ARG A 597 -10.11 -6.20 12.83
CA ARG A 597 -9.01 -5.66 13.63
C ARG A 597 -9.22 -6.06 15.08
N LEU A 598 -8.21 -6.66 15.72
CA LEU A 598 -8.27 -7.12 17.12
C LEU A 598 -7.01 -6.71 17.88
N ARG A 599 -7.17 -6.03 19.01
CA ARG A 599 -6.09 -5.70 19.94
C ARG A 599 -5.62 -6.94 20.70
N ILE A 600 -4.32 -7.01 20.94
CA ILE A 600 -3.64 -8.08 21.66
C ILE A 600 -2.59 -7.50 22.62
N TYR A 601 -2.11 -8.31 23.56
CA TYR A 601 -0.84 -8.03 24.22
C TYR A 601 0.31 -8.28 23.23
N ALA A 602 1.10 -7.24 22.98
CA ALA A 602 2.35 -7.35 22.22
C ALA A 602 3.50 -7.80 23.11
N LEU A 603 3.48 -7.37 24.37
CA LEU A 603 4.39 -7.79 25.43
C LEU A 603 3.61 -8.57 26.49
N ASP A 604 4.27 -9.53 27.13
CA ASP A 604 3.68 -10.24 28.27
C ASP A 604 3.17 -9.23 29.34
N PRO A 605 1.99 -9.46 29.94
CA PRO A 605 1.44 -8.54 30.94
C PRO A 605 2.36 -8.23 32.12
N SER A 606 3.26 -9.15 32.49
CA SER A 606 4.28 -8.93 33.52
C SER A 606 5.24 -7.79 33.18
N ILE A 607 5.61 -7.65 31.92
CA ILE A 607 6.53 -6.64 31.40
C ILE A 607 5.78 -5.36 31.04
N ALA A 608 4.55 -5.49 30.52
CA ALA A 608 3.65 -4.39 30.16
C ALA A 608 3.41 -3.36 31.29
N LYS A 609 3.60 -3.78 32.55
CA LYS A 609 3.41 -2.96 33.76
C LYS A 609 4.54 -1.97 34.04
N GLN A 610 5.62 -1.96 33.25
CA GLN A 610 6.66 -0.93 33.35
C GLN A 610 6.21 0.37 32.67
N LEU A 611 6.50 1.52 33.29
CA LEU A 611 6.19 2.85 32.70
C LEU A 611 6.83 3.02 31.31
N ASP A 612 8.02 2.46 31.12
CA ASP A 612 8.77 2.52 29.87
C ASP A 612 8.12 1.72 28.72
N SER A 613 7.20 0.78 29.00
CA SER A 613 6.53 -0.07 28.01
C SER A 613 5.09 0.33 27.69
N VAL A 614 4.55 1.37 28.34
CA VAL A 614 3.13 1.79 28.21
C VAL A 614 2.75 2.19 26.78
N SER A 615 3.70 2.66 25.98
CA SER A 615 3.47 3.03 24.58
C SER A 615 3.38 1.83 23.62
N VAL A 616 3.73 0.61 24.06
CA VAL A 616 4.06 -0.53 23.17
C VAL A 616 3.49 -1.87 23.65
N PHE A 617 2.94 -1.95 24.86
CA PHE A 617 2.44 -3.21 25.41
C PHE A 617 1.28 -3.85 24.63
N GLN A 618 0.63 -3.09 23.73
CA GLN A 618 -0.46 -3.57 22.89
C GLN A 618 -0.13 -3.44 21.40
N ALA A 619 -0.63 -4.37 20.60
CA ALA A 619 -0.61 -4.31 19.13
C ALA A 619 -2.01 -4.66 18.58
N THR A 620 -2.27 -4.32 17.31
CA THR A 620 -3.55 -4.63 16.67
C THR A 620 -3.36 -5.48 15.44
N LEU A 621 -3.83 -6.73 15.51
CA LEU A 621 -3.77 -7.72 14.44
C LEU A 621 -4.94 -7.57 13.47
N SER A 622 -4.71 -7.87 12.18
CA SER A 622 -5.74 -7.88 11.13
C SER A 622 -6.07 -9.33 10.73
N VAL A 623 -7.13 -9.88 11.31
CA VAL A 623 -7.57 -11.27 11.07
C VAL A 623 -8.66 -11.34 9.98
N PRO A 624 -8.63 -12.37 9.11
CA PRO A 624 -9.69 -12.56 8.12
C PRO A 624 -11.05 -12.77 8.79
N TRP A 625 -12.13 -12.50 8.05
CA TRP A 625 -13.46 -12.93 8.47
C TRP A 625 -13.52 -14.45 8.34
N ASP A 626 -13.55 -15.13 9.48
CA ASP A 626 -13.60 -16.59 9.61
C ASP A 626 -15.03 -17.12 9.43
N ASP A 627 -15.69 -16.61 8.39
CA ASP A 627 -17.07 -16.90 7.97
C ASP A 627 -17.09 -17.64 6.61
N GLY A 628 -16.04 -18.42 6.29
CA GLY A 628 -15.73 -18.89 4.93
C GLY A 628 -16.68 -19.96 4.36
N PRO A 629 -16.71 -20.18 3.03
CA PRO A 629 -17.27 -19.31 1.99
C PRO A 629 -18.83 -19.25 2.02
N PRO A 630 -19.48 -18.32 1.30
CA PRO A 630 -20.92 -18.14 1.38
C PRO A 630 -21.72 -19.37 0.88
N PRO A 631 -22.75 -19.83 1.62
CA PRO A 631 -23.35 -19.20 2.79
C PRO A 631 -22.98 -19.93 4.10
N ALA A 632 -21.75 -19.78 4.60
CA ALA A 632 -21.45 -20.19 5.96
C ALA A 632 -22.00 -19.21 7.00
N LYS A 633 -22.30 -19.75 8.18
CA LYS A 633 -22.85 -19.02 9.33
C LYS A 633 -21.81 -17.99 9.80
N ALA A 634 -22.29 -16.82 10.20
CA ALA A 634 -21.44 -15.82 10.84
C ALA A 634 -20.76 -16.40 12.09
N LEU A 635 -19.54 -15.94 12.37
CA LEU A 635 -18.79 -16.27 13.58
C LEU A 635 -19.65 -16.12 14.84
N LEU A 636 -19.72 -17.18 15.64
CA LEU A 636 -20.52 -17.20 16.87
C LEU A 636 -19.69 -16.72 18.07
N PRO A 637 -20.33 -16.25 19.16
CA PRO A 637 -19.64 -15.90 20.40
C PRO A 637 -18.80 -17.05 20.97
N GLY A 638 -17.66 -16.73 21.58
CA GLY A 638 -16.67 -17.72 22.03
C GLY A 638 -15.83 -18.16 20.84
N PRO A 639 -15.27 -17.17 20.12
CA PRO A 639 -15.27 -17.06 18.67
C PRO A 639 -15.20 -18.43 17.98
N ILE A 640 -16.36 -18.89 17.50
CA ILE A 640 -16.51 -20.20 16.86
C ILE A 640 -16.64 -19.97 15.35
N GLY A 641 -15.56 -20.26 14.62
CA GLY A 641 -15.44 -20.01 13.18
C GLY A 641 -15.24 -21.28 12.37
N GLU A 642 -14.58 -21.17 11.21
CA GLU A 642 -14.27 -22.32 10.36
C GLU A 642 -13.07 -23.11 10.92
N TYR A 643 -12.05 -22.41 11.42
CA TYR A 643 -10.81 -23.02 11.91
C TYR A 643 -10.85 -23.40 13.39
N LEU A 644 -11.42 -22.51 14.21
CA LEU A 644 -11.22 -22.51 15.66
C LEU A 644 -12.55 -22.47 16.42
N GLU A 645 -12.54 -23.04 17.62
CA GLU A 645 -13.61 -22.95 18.62
C GLU A 645 -12.96 -22.58 19.96
N VAL A 646 -13.25 -21.39 20.49
CA VAL A 646 -12.70 -20.97 21.79
C VAL A 646 -13.70 -21.31 22.89
N VAL A 647 -13.32 -22.26 23.75
CA VAL A 647 -14.16 -22.78 24.83
C VAL A 647 -13.55 -22.39 26.17
N ASP A 648 -14.15 -21.40 26.82
CA ASP A 648 -13.61 -20.83 28.05
C ASP A 648 -14.27 -21.40 29.31
N VAL A 649 -13.88 -22.65 29.62
CA VAL A 649 -14.27 -23.37 30.83
C VAL A 649 -13.03 -23.49 31.71
N ASP A 650 -13.17 -23.15 33.00
CA ASP A 650 -12.16 -23.31 34.04
C ASP A 650 -12.58 -24.45 34.97
N PRO A 651 -12.07 -25.68 34.76
CA PRO A 651 -12.42 -26.83 35.58
C PRO A 651 -11.96 -26.66 37.03
N ALA A 652 -10.81 -26.02 37.26
CA ALA A 652 -10.24 -25.87 38.61
C ALA A 652 -11.06 -24.92 39.48
N SER A 653 -11.70 -23.90 38.87
CA SER A 653 -12.65 -23.02 39.57
C SER A 653 -14.11 -23.47 39.43
N ASN A 654 -14.40 -24.54 38.67
CA ASN A 654 -15.74 -24.98 38.26
C ASN A 654 -16.59 -23.82 37.68
N ARG A 655 -16.00 -23.06 36.76
CA ARG A 655 -16.62 -21.88 36.12
C ARG A 655 -16.64 -22.00 34.60
N VAL A 656 -17.63 -21.34 34.00
CA VAL A 656 -17.70 -21.09 32.56
C VAL A 656 -17.74 -19.58 32.40
N TYR A 657 -16.84 -19.04 31.58
CA TYR A 657 -16.77 -17.60 31.33
C TYR A 657 -17.66 -17.21 30.15
N ASP A 658 -18.22 -16.00 30.19
CA ASP A 658 -19.10 -15.53 29.13
C ASP A 658 -18.32 -15.45 27.80
N PRO A 659 -18.90 -15.97 26.70
CA PRO A 659 -18.25 -15.96 25.40
C PRO A 659 -18.14 -14.53 24.84
N VAL A 660 -17.00 -14.17 24.25
CA VAL A 660 -16.84 -12.88 23.54
C VAL A 660 -17.50 -12.92 22.16
N ASP A 661 -18.33 -11.92 21.85
CA ASP A 661 -18.94 -11.75 20.52
C ASP A 661 -18.14 -10.76 19.67
N LEU A 662 -17.22 -11.27 18.85
CA LEU A 662 -16.38 -10.43 17.98
C LEU A 662 -17.14 -9.78 16.80
N ASN A 663 -18.43 -10.08 16.63
CA ASN A 663 -19.31 -9.42 15.68
C ASN A 663 -20.15 -8.30 16.32
N ASP A 664 -20.00 -8.06 17.63
CA ASP A 664 -20.61 -6.92 18.30
C ASP A 664 -20.15 -5.60 17.64
N LYS A 665 -21.11 -4.70 17.40
CA LYS A 665 -20.89 -3.46 16.65
C LYS A 665 -19.91 -2.53 17.35
N ILE A 666 -19.89 -2.53 18.69
CA ILE A 666 -18.98 -1.70 19.49
C ILE A 666 -17.58 -2.28 19.38
N LEU A 667 -17.42 -3.60 19.54
CA LEU A 667 -16.11 -4.25 19.39
C LEU A 667 -15.53 -4.03 17.98
N LEU A 668 -16.34 -4.12 16.92
CA LEU A 668 -15.89 -3.85 15.55
C LEU A 668 -15.46 -2.39 15.32
N ALA A 669 -16.10 -1.43 16.00
CA ALA A 669 -15.77 0.00 15.86
C ALA A 669 -14.50 0.41 16.61
N GLN A 670 -14.00 -0.41 17.54
CA GLN A 670 -12.87 -0.08 18.42
C GLN A 670 -11.69 -1.05 18.33
N ASP A 671 -11.64 -1.90 17.30
CA ASP A 671 -10.60 -2.93 17.10
C ASP A 671 -10.57 -4.01 18.21
N GLY A 672 -11.73 -4.42 18.73
CA GLY A 672 -11.87 -5.43 19.78
C GLY A 672 -11.75 -4.91 21.21
N LEU A 673 -11.72 -5.81 22.19
CA LEU A 673 -11.50 -5.49 23.60
C LEU A 673 -10.08 -4.95 23.83
N THR A 674 -9.95 -3.95 24.71
CA THR A 674 -8.65 -3.46 25.20
C THR A 674 -7.95 -4.55 26.02
N PRO A 675 -6.61 -4.68 25.94
CA PRO A 675 -5.88 -5.69 26.71
C PRO A 675 -6.14 -5.63 28.21
N SER A 676 -6.40 -6.79 28.80
CA SER A 676 -6.76 -6.94 30.21
C SER A 676 -6.42 -8.33 30.73
N GLU A 677 -5.72 -8.40 31.87
CA GLU A 677 -5.46 -9.64 32.62
C GLU A 677 -6.67 -10.14 33.43
N GLY A 678 -7.65 -9.26 33.67
CA GLY A 678 -8.81 -9.55 34.53
C GLY A 678 -10.09 -9.83 33.75
N ASN A 679 -10.07 -9.74 32.42
CA ASN A 679 -11.23 -9.93 31.57
C ASN A 679 -11.09 -11.23 30.74
N PRO A 680 -11.78 -12.32 31.13
CA PRO A 680 -11.77 -13.59 30.39
C PRO A 680 -12.19 -13.46 28.92
N GLN A 681 -13.09 -12.52 28.59
CA GLN A 681 -13.48 -12.26 27.19
C GLN A 681 -12.31 -11.72 26.36
N PHE A 682 -11.40 -10.95 26.97
CA PHE A 682 -10.17 -10.54 26.31
C PHE A 682 -9.21 -11.72 26.13
N HIS A 683 -9.13 -12.67 27.08
CA HIS A 683 -8.30 -13.86 26.95
C HIS A 683 -8.75 -14.70 25.74
N GLN A 684 -10.06 -14.84 25.55
CA GLN A 684 -10.65 -15.46 24.35
C GLN A 684 -10.30 -14.73 23.06
N GLN A 685 -10.35 -13.38 23.05
CA GLN A 685 -9.94 -12.57 21.90
C GLN A 685 -8.44 -12.74 21.59
N MET A 686 -7.60 -12.74 22.62
CA MET A 686 -6.14 -12.85 22.52
C MET A 686 -5.75 -14.15 21.81
N VAL A 687 -6.20 -15.29 22.35
CA VAL A 687 -5.86 -16.59 21.77
C VAL A 687 -6.38 -16.73 20.35
N TYR A 688 -7.60 -16.23 20.06
CA TYR A 688 -8.19 -16.28 18.73
C TYR A 688 -7.42 -15.44 17.71
N ALA A 689 -7.06 -14.20 18.08
CA ALA A 689 -6.39 -13.27 17.18
C ALA A 689 -4.98 -13.74 16.78
N VAL A 690 -4.21 -14.27 17.74
CA VAL A 690 -2.86 -14.79 17.51
C VAL A 690 -2.91 -16.11 16.74
N ALA A 691 -3.82 -17.01 17.11
CA ALA A 691 -4.05 -18.27 16.41
C ALA A 691 -4.39 -18.07 14.92
N MET A 692 -5.37 -17.21 14.62
CA MET A 692 -5.76 -16.92 13.23
C MET A 692 -4.66 -16.22 12.42
N THR A 693 -3.82 -15.42 13.08
CA THR A 693 -2.63 -14.82 12.46
C THR A 693 -1.62 -15.90 12.08
N THR A 694 -1.34 -16.84 12.98
CA THR A 694 -0.43 -17.98 12.76
C THR A 694 -0.90 -18.83 11.58
N ILE A 695 -2.19 -19.21 11.54
CA ILE A 695 -2.80 -19.91 10.40
C ILE A 695 -2.60 -19.14 9.10
N GLY A 696 -2.85 -17.82 9.11
CA GLY A 696 -2.68 -16.96 7.94
C GLY A 696 -1.25 -16.88 7.41
N HIS A 697 -0.22 -17.04 8.26
CA HIS A 697 1.16 -17.15 7.81
C HIS A 697 1.42 -18.48 7.08
N PHE A 698 0.89 -19.59 7.60
CA PHE A 698 1.03 -20.90 6.96
C PHE A 698 0.34 -20.95 5.60
N GLU A 699 -0.90 -20.46 5.50
CA GLU A 699 -1.65 -20.48 4.24
C GLU A 699 -1.00 -19.62 3.16
N ARG A 700 -0.41 -18.48 3.55
CA ARG A 700 0.33 -17.61 2.62
C ARG A 700 1.62 -18.25 2.13
N ALA A 701 2.39 -18.87 3.02
CA ALA A 701 3.66 -19.51 2.68
C ALA A 701 3.46 -20.79 1.84
N LEU A 702 2.43 -21.57 2.15
CA LEU A 702 2.15 -22.86 1.48
C LEU A 702 1.26 -22.72 0.24
N GLY A 703 0.58 -21.58 0.06
CA GLY A 703 -0.30 -21.32 -1.08
C GLY A 703 -1.60 -22.14 -1.09
N ARG A 704 -2.03 -22.65 0.07
CA ARG A 704 -3.23 -23.50 0.25
C ARG A 704 -3.77 -23.39 1.67
N ARG A 705 -5.05 -23.76 1.87
CA ARG A 705 -5.66 -23.86 3.21
C ARG A 705 -5.07 -25.00 4.04
N ALA A 706 -4.92 -24.79 5.35
CA ALA A 706 -4.38 -25.77 6.28
C ALA A 706 -5.46 -26.75 6.76
N LEU A 707 -5.09 -28.02 6.92
CA LEU A 707 -5.94 -29.05 7.53
C LEU A 707 -5.41 -29.40 8.92
N TRP A 708 -6.33 -29.69 9.83
CA TRP A 708 -5.97 -30.30 11.11
C TRP A 708 -5.69 -31.79 10.92
N ALA A 709 -4.87 -32.37 11.78
CA ALA A 709 -4.64 -33.81 11.78
C ALA A 709 -5.95 -34.56 12.04
N PRO A 710 -6.30 -35.57 11.23
CA PRO A 710 -7.54 -36.31 11.40
C PRO A 710 -7.54 -37.17 12.66
N HIS A 711 -8.73 -37.41 13.21
CA HIS A 711 -8.94 -38.38 14.27
C HIS A 711 -9.16 -39.77 13.66
N TYR A 712 -8.52 -40.80 14.20
CA TYR A 712 -8.64 -42.16 13.69
C TYR A 712 -9.51 -43.00 14.62
N THR A 713 -10.53 -43.66 14.07
CA THR A 713 -11.28 -44.67 14.83
C THR A 713 -11.15 -46.04 14.18
N GLY A 714 -10.94 -47.05 15.02
CA GLY A 714 -10.93 -48.45 14.60
C GLY A 714 -12.34 -48.94 14.34
N LYS A 715 -12.61 -49.49 13.16
CA LYS A 715 -13.77 -50.37 12.92
C LYS A 715 -13.28 -51.79 12.62
N PRO A 716 -13.96 -52.84 13.14
CA PRO A 716 -13.70 -54.21 12.69
C PRO A 716 -13.99 -54.31 11.19
N GLY A 717 -12.97 -54.60 10.40
CA GLY A 717 -13.10 -54.84 8.96
C GLY A 717 -13.75 -56.20 8.69
N SER A 718 -14.23 -56.40 7.46
CA SER A 718 -14.97 -57.59 7.03
C SER A 718 -14.19 -58.92 7.12
N ARG A 719 -12.90 -58.87 7.45
CA ARG A 719 -12.00 -60.03 7.62
C ARG A 719 -11.28 -60.06 8.98
N GLY A 720 -11.74 -59.29 9.96
CA GLY A 720 -11.10 -59.22 11.30
C GLY A 720 -9.91 -58.28 11.43
N SER A 721 -9.49 -57.60 10.35
CA SER A 721 -8.49 -56.51 10.41
C SER A 721 -9.10 -55.23 10.96
N MET A 722 -8.41 -54.50 11.85
CA MET A 722 -8.86 -53.17 12.28
C MET A 722 -8.66 -52.17 11.12
N ALA A 723 -9.74 -51.73 10.50
CA ALA A 723 -9.66 -50.68 9.48
C ALA A 723 -9.74 -49.32 10.18
N MET A 724 -8.58 -48.66 10.33
CA MET A 724 -8.50 -47.30 10.84
C MET A 724 -9.13 -46.34 9.83
N LYS A 725 -10.25 -45.72 10.19
CA LYS A 725 -10.90 -44.68 9.37
C LYS A 725 -10.49 -43.31 9.87
N ALA A 726 -9.95 -42.48 8.98
CA ALA A 726 -9.70 -41.07 9.25
C ALA A 726 -11.03 -40.29 9.28
N HIS A 727 -11.22 -39.49 10.31
CA HIS A 727 -12.31 -38.54 10.45
C HIS A 727 -11.74 -37.13 10.47
N GLU A 728 -12.38 -36.24 9.73
CA GLU A 728 -12.03 -34.84 9.73
C GLU A 728 -12.18 -34.24 11.13
N VAL A 729 -11.26 -33.34 11.47
CA VAL A 729 -11.37 -32.45 12.63
C VAL A 729 -11.73 -31.08 12.08
N PRO A 730 -13.00 -30.63 12.17
CA PRO A 730 -13.41 -29.38 11.55
C PRO A 730 -12.77 -28.18 12.24
N ARG A 731 -12.71 -28.19 13.58
CA ARG A 731 -12.18 -27.09 14.39
C ARG A 731 -11.19 -27.59 15.40
N LEU A 732 -10.11 -26.83 15.57
CA LEU A 732 -9.22 -26.98 16.72
C LEU A 732 -9.84 -26.23 17.90
N ARG A 733 -9.92 -26.87 19.06
CA ARG A 733 -10.43 -26.21 20.27
C ARG A 733 -9.33 -25.45 20.99
N ILE A 734 -9.67 -24.32 21.56
CA ILE A 734 -8.76 -23.55 22.39
C ILE A 734 -9.41 -23.30 23.75
N TYR A 735 -8.69 -23.66 24.81
CA TYR A 735 -9.12 -23.50 26.21
C TYR A 735 -8.18 -22.52 26.93
N PRO A 736 -8.54 -21.23 27.06
CA PRO A 736 -7.71 -20.22 27.71
C PRO A 736 -7.40 -20.49 29.18
N HIS A 737 -8.29 -21.22 29.89
CA HIS A 737 -8.19 -21.54 31.31
C HIS A 737 -8.32 -23.06 31.56
N ALA A 738 -7.57 -23.86 30.80
CA ALA A 738 -7.71 -25.33 30.81
C ALA A 738 -7.27 -26.00 32.11
N LEU A 739 -6.19 -25.51 32.72
CA LEU A 739 -5.59 -26.13 33.91
C LEU A 739 -4.93 -25.10 34.82
N ARG A 740 -4.81 -25.43 36.11
CA ARG A 740 -4.09 -24.60 37.10
C ARG A 740 -2.65 -25.10 37.27
N ALA A 741 -1.83 -24.92 36.24
CA ALA A 741 -0.42 -25.29 36.23
C ALA A 741 0.41 -24.29 35.42
N ALA A 742 1.73 -24.30 35.62
CA ALA A 742 2.68 -23.51 34.83
C ALA A 742 2.97 -24.13 33.46
N ASN A 743 1.90 -24.54 32.76
CA ASN A 743 1.99 -25.30 31.52
C ASN A 743 0.93 -24.86 30.49
N ALA A 744 1.24 -25.05 29.22
CA ALA A 744 0.43 -24.79 28.04
C ALA A 744 0.85 -25.76 26.94
N TYR A 745 -0.06 -26.43 26.26
CA TYR A 745 0.35 -27.43 25.26
C TYR A 745 -0.72 -27.68 24.21
N TYR A 746 -0.30 -28.07 23.02
CA TYR A 746 -1.14 -28.75 22.05
C TYR A 746 -1.36 -30.22 22.46
N SER A 747 -2.63 -30.63 22.56
CA SER A 747 -3.04 -32.03 22.77
C SER A 747 -3.39 -32.69 21.44
N PRO A 748 -2.60 -33.67 20.95
CA PRO A 748 -2.90 -34.39 19.72
C PRO A 748 -4.12 -35.30 19.86
N ASP A 749 -4.40 -35.83 21.06
CA ASP A 749 -5.57 -36.68 21.29
C ASP A 749 -6.87 -35.86 21.27
N LYS A 750 -6.90 -34.76 22.04
CA LYS A 750 -8.09 -33.89 22.12
C LYS A 750 -8.21 -32.94 20.93
N LYS A 751 -7.16 -32.79 20.14
CA LYS A 751 -7.02 -31.79 19.07
C LYS A 751 -7.37 -30.40 19.58
N ALA A 752 -6.67 -30.01 20.65
CA ALA A 752 -6.95 -28.79 21.39
C ALA A 752 -5.67 -28.11 21.91
N LEU A 753 -5.70 -26.78 22.01
CA LEU A 753 -4.71 -26.00 22.75
C LEU A 753 -5.21 -25.80 24.18
N LEU A 754 -4.41 -26.18 25.15
CA LEU A 754 -4.71 -26.11 26.57
C LEU A 754 -3.76 -25.11 27.22
N PHE A 755 -4.29 -24.01 27.75
CA PHE A 755 -3.49 -22.98 28.43
C PHE A 755 -3.70 -23.03 29.93
N GLY A 756 -2.61 -23.05 30.69
CA GLY A 756 -2.61 -23.04 32.13
C GLY A 756 -2.47 -21.65 32.75
N TYR A 757 -2.84 -21.55 34.01
CA TYR A 757 -2.64 -20.37 34.84
C TYR A 757 -2.14 -20.73 36.24
N PHE A 758 -1.29 -19.88 36.81
CA PHE A 758 -0.56 -20.19 38.05
C PHE A 758 -0.20 -18.91 38.82
N PRO A 759 -0.05 -18.95 40.16
CA PRO A 759 0.44 -17.80 40.91
C PRO A 759 1.93 -17.56 40.59
N ALA A 760 2.31 -16.29 40.39
CA ALA A 760 3.69 -15.91 40.15
C ALA A 760 4.57 -16.15 41.39
N GLU A 761 5.68 -16.88 41.19
CA GLU A 761 6.74 -17.10 42.19
C GLU A 761 7.85 -16.06 42.07
N SER A 762 7.47 -14.79 42.17
CA SER A 762 8.37 -13.65 41.96
C SER A 762 9.39 -13.47 43.10
N LYS A 763 10.63 -13.11 42.76
CA LYS A 763 11.71 -12.75 43.69
C LYS A 763 11.72 -11.24 43.97
N ASP A 764 12.45 -10.80 45.00
CA ASP A 764 12.64 -9.37 45.31
C ASP A 764 13.30 -8.65 44.11
N GLY A 765 12.54 -7.77 43.45
CA GLY A 765 12.97 -7.01 42.27
C GLY A 765 12.16 -7.26 41.00
N ASP A 766 11.34 -8.32 40.98
CA ASP A 766 10.48 -8.64 39.84
C ASP A 766 9.27 -7.67 39.72
N VAL A 767 8.84 -7.39 38.48
CA VAL A 767 7.71 -6.48 38.19
C VAL A 767 6.36 -7.10 38.59
N THR A 768 6.26 -8.41 38.51
CA THR A 768 5.07 -9.16 38.89
C THR A 768 5.04 -9.32 40.41
N THR A 769 3.93 -8.93 41.04
CA THR A 769 3.79 -9.08 42.50
C THR A 769 3.64 -10.57 42.85
N PRO A 770 4.38 -11.10 43.84
CA PRO A 770 4.23 -12.48 44.30
C PRO A 770 2.76 -12.83 44.59
N GLY A 771 2.30 -13.97 44.08
CA GLY A 771 0.91 -14.41 44.22
C GLY A 771 -0.09 -13.84 43.21
N THR A 772 0.33 -12.98 42.28
CA THR A 772 -0.50 -12.57 41.12
C THR A 772 -0.68 -13.75 40.17
N THR A 773 -1.89 -14.00 39.69
CA THR A 773 -2.11 -15.06 38.68
C THR A 773 -1.54 -14.66 37.32
N VAL A 774 -0.70 -15.51 36.77
CA VAL A 774 -0.18 -15.44 35.38
C VAL A 774 -1.03 -16.34 34.50
N PHE A 775 -1.39 -15.86 33.32
CA PHE A 775 -2.18 -16.60 32.34
C PHE A 775 -1.36 -16.82 31.07
N SER A 776 -1.00 -18.07 30.77
CA SER A 776 -0.21 -18.39 29.58
C SER A 776 -0.93 -18.03 28.26
N CYS A 777 -2.26 -18.01 28.26
CA CYS A 777 -3.09 -17.60 27.13
C CYS A 777 -2.98 -16.10 26.76
N LEU A 778 -2.34 -15.28 27.61
CA LEU A 778 -2.06 -13.87 27.35
C LEU A 778 -0.72 -13.62 26.66
N SER A 779 0.11 -14.65 26.49
CA SER A 779 1.37 -14.55 25.77
C SER A 779 1.17 -14.79 24.27
N ASN A 780 1.57 -13.82 23.44
CA ASN A 780 1.57 -13.97 21.98
C ASN A 780 2.38 -15.20 21.55
N ASP A 781 3.55 -15.35 22.14
CA ASP A 781 4.53 -16.36 21.74
C ASP A 781 4.08 -17.76 22.12
N ILE A 782 3.56 -17.95 23.33
CA ILE A 782 3.05 -19.26 23.76
C ILE A 782 1.88 -19.69 22.86
N VAL A 783 0.95 -18.78 22.55
CA VAL A 783 -0.17 -19.10 21.64
C VAL A 783 0.33 -19.46 20.23
N ALA A 784 1.29 -18.71 19.68
CA ALA A 784 1.86 -18.98 18.37
C ALA A 784 2.66 -20.29 18.33
N HIS A 785 3.42 -20.59 19.39
CA HIS A 785 4.19 -21.81 19.56
C HIS A 785 3.26 -23.03 19.58
N GLU A 786 2.26 -23.07 20.47
CA GLU A 786 1.34 -24.21 20.56
C GLU A 786 0.49 -24.39 19.30
N MET A 787 0.10 -23.29 18.65
CA MET A 787 -0.60 -23.35 17.37
C MET A 787 0.29 -23.94 16.26
N SER A 788 1.60 -23.72 16.31
CA SER A 788 2.55 -24.26 15.33
C SER A 788 2.67 -25.78 15.43
N HIS A 789 2.62 -26.34 16.64
CA HIS A 789 2.54 -27.80 16.84
C HIS A 789 1.30 -28.40 16.16
N ALA A 790 0.13 -27.78 16.37
CA ALA A 790 -1.12 -28.25 15.75
C ALA A 790 -1.09 -28.19 14.21
N LEU A 791 -0.49 -27.14 13.65
CA LEU A 791 -0.33 -27.00 12.19
C LEU A 791 0.71 -27.97 11.61
N LEU A 792 1.80 -28.23 12.35
CA LEU A 792 2.82 -29.19 11.95
C LEU A 792 2.30 -30.62 11.99
N ASP A 793 1.54 -31.01 13.02
CA ASP A 793 0.85 -32.32 13.09
C ASP A 793 -0.08 -32.51 11.87
N GLY A 794 -0.87 -31.49 11.53
CA GLY A 794 -1.72 -31.51 10.33
C GLY A 794 -0.97 -31.66 9.00
N LEU A 795 0.27 -31.16 8.90
CA LEU A 795 1.09 -31.22 7.68
C LEU A 795 2.00 -32.45 7.61
N HIS A 796 2.63 -32.83 8.72
CA HIS A 796 3.66 -33.87 8.81
C HIS A 796 3.47 -34.70 10.08
N ARG A 797 2.30 -35.33 10.22
CA ARG A 797 1.95 -36.21 11.37
C ARG A 797 3.04 -37.17 11.85
N LEU A 798 3.86 -37.71 10.95
CA LEU A 798 4.92 -38.66 11.32
C LEU A 798 6.14 -38.01 12.00
N PHE A 799 6.17 -36.68 12.14
CA PHE A 799 7.19 -36.00 12.92
C PHE A 799 6.91 -36.07 14.43
N GLU A 800 5.72 -36.50 14.85
CA GLU A 800 5.45 -36.85 16.26
C GLU A 800 6.22 -38.12 16.70
N GLU A 801 6.64 -38.97 15.75
CA GLU A 801 7.42 -40.17 16.06
C GLU A 801 8.90 -39.81 16.25
N ALA A 802 9.40 -39.88 17.49
CA ALA A 802 10.78 -39.59 17.90
C ALA A 802 11.81 -40.61 17.35
N SER A 803 11.91 -40.68 16.03
CA SER A 803 12.68 -41.67 15.28
C SER A 803 14.19 -41.38 15.31
N ASN A 804 14.59 -40.14 15.53
CA ASN A 804 15.95 -39.74 15.84
C ASN A 804 15.93 -38.49 16.76
N PRO A 805 17.06 -38.08 17.38
CA PRO A 805 17.09 -36.94 18.31
C PRO A 805 16.69 -35.59 17.70
N ASP A 806 16.86 -35.38 16.39
CA ASP A 806 16.48 -34.12 15.72
C ASP A 806 14.97 -33.99 15.55
N VAL A 807 14.20 -35.07 15.52
CA VAL A 807 12.76 -35.02 15.24
C VAL A 807 11.97 -34.28 16.32
N PRO A 808 12.03 -34.67 17.61
CA PRO A 808 11.36 -33.91 18.67
C PRO A 808 11.97 -32.52 18.84
N ALA A 809 13.29 -32.38 18.66
CA ALA A 809 13.96 -31.09 18.70
C ALA A 809 13.54 -30.15 17.55
N PHE A 810 13.15 -30.71 16.40
CA PHE A 810 12.65 -29.95 15.26
C PHE A 810 11.24 -29.41 15.52
N HIS A 811 10.39 -30.17 16.21
CA HIS A 811 9.06 -29.70 16.63
C HIS A 811 9.18 -28.43 17.48
N GLU A 812 9.98 -28.49 18.55
CA GLU A 812 10.22 -27.35 19.44
C GLU A 812 10.86 -26.18 18.70
N ALA A 813 11.95 -26.43 17.98
CA ALA A 813 12.67 -25.39 17.26
C ALA A 813 11.79 -24.70 16.21
N PHE A 814 10.96 -25.47 15.50
CA PHE A 814 10.09 -24.91 14.47
C PHE A 814 8.98 -24.06 15.08
N ALA A 815 8.38 -24.50 16.20
CA ALA A 815 7.39 -23.72 16.93
C ALA A 815 7.99 -22.40 17.46
N ASP A 816 9.22 -22.45 18.01
CA ASP A 816 9.95 -21.26 18.44
C ASP A 816 10.31 -20.32 17.29
N ILE A 817 10.74 -20.85 16.14
CA ILE A 817 11.00 -20.05 14.94
C ILE A 817 9.73 -19.30 14.51
N VAL A 818 8.58 -19.98 14.49
CA VAL A 818 7.31 -19.35 14.12
C VAL A 818 6.91 -18.27 15.13
N ALA A 819 6.95 -18.58 16.43
CA ALA A 819 6.63 -17.63 17.48
C ALA A 819 7.53 -16.38 17.40
N LEU A 820 8.85 -16.60 17.38
CA LEU A 820 9.86 -15.54 17.32
C LEU A 820 9.67 -14.61 16.12
N PHE A 821 9.58 -15.17 14.90
CA PHE A 821 9.46 -14.33 13.72
C PHE A 821 8.08 -13.71 13.56
N GLN A 822 7.00 -14.37 14.01
CA GLN A 822 5.68 -13.73 14.07
C GLN A 822 5.73 -12.52 15.02
N HIS A 823 6.38 -12.66 16.17
CA HIS A 823 6.56 -11.57 17.12
C HIS A 823 7.35 -10.39 16.51
N PHE A 824 8.40 -10.67 15.73
CA PHE A 824 9.15 -9.64 14.99
C PHE A 824 8.41 -9.04 13.78
N THR A 825 7.22 -9.52 13.43
CA THR A 825 6.35 -8.79 12.50
C THR A 825 5.55 -7.68 13.17
N LEU A 826 5.50 -7.63 14.52
CA LEU A 826 4.85 -6.58 15.28
C LEU A 826 5.71 -5.30 15.26
N LYS A 827 5.36 -4.37 14.38
CA LYS A 827 6.13 -3.13 14.17
C LYS A 827 6.21 -2.27 15.42
N GLU A 828 5.14 -2.24 16.22
CA GLU A 828 5.07 -1.49 17.48
C GLU A 828 6.22 -1.91 18.41
N LEU A 829 6.44 -3.22 18.53
CA LEU A 829 7.50 -3.78 19.36
C LEU A 829 8.90 -3.55 18.78
N VAL A 830 9.07 -3.84 17.49
CA VAL A 830 10.39 -3.70 16.84
C VAL A 830 10.84 -2.24 16.86
N SER A 831 9.92 -1.29 16.65
CA SER A 831 10.18 0.15 16.77
C SER A 831 10.64 0.54 18.16
N PHE A 832 9.99 0.00 19.20
CA PHE A 832 10.39 0.25 20.58
C PHE A 832 11.79 -0.25 20.90
N ALA A 833 12.11 -1.48 20.50
CA ALA A 833 13.44 -2.04 20.71
C ALA A 833 14.52 -1.22 20.00
N ILE A 834 14.25 -0.80 18.75
CA ILE A 834 15.14 0.07 17.96
C ILE A 834 15.33 1.44 18.59
N ALA A 835 14.27 2.05 19.11
CA ALA A 835 14.38 3.31 19.83
C ALA A 835 15.20 3.19 21.13
N LYS A 836 15.09 2.05 21.85
CA LYS A 836 15.75 1.83 23.15
C LYS A 836 17.26 1.58 23.03
N ALA A 837 17.74 1.08 21.90
CA ALA A 837 19.15 0.71 21.70
C ALA A 837 20.14 1.88 21.58
N LYS A 838 19.67 3.14 21.50
CA LYS A 838 20.46 4.38 21.67
C LYS A 838 21.85 4.43 20.97
N GLY A 839 21.91 4.03 19.70
CA GLY A 839 23.13 4.08 18.88
C GLY A 839 23.93 2.77 18.82
N ASP A 840 23.63 1.79 19.67
CA ASP A 840 24.13 0.41 19.53
C ASP A 840 23.05 -0.47 18.89
N VAL A 841 22.87 -0.26 17.59
CA VAL A 841 21.74 -0.82 16.82
C VAL A 841 22.15 -2.10 16.11
N SER A 842 23.16 -2.81 16.64
CA SER A 842 23.37 -4.19 16.16
C SER A 842 22.07 -4.95 16.41
N VAL A 843 21.59 -5.68 15.41
CA VAL A 843 20.33 -6.42 15.54
C VAL A 843 20.43 -7.42 16.71
N ALA A 844 21.64 -7.85 17.09
CA ALA A 844 21.90 -8.61 18.31
C ALA A 844 21.57 -7.83 19.62
N THR A 845 21.95 -6.56 19.73
CA THR A 845 21.68 -5.70 20.91
C THR A 845 20.19 -5.36 21.02
N LEU A 846 19.55 -5.07 19.88
CA LEU A 846 18.12 -4.78 19.77
C LEU A 846 17.24 -5.92 20.26
N LEU A 847 17.63 -7.12 19.88
CA LEU A 847 16.83 -8.31 20.09
C LEU A 847 17.21 -9.04 21.38
N SER A 848 18.39 -8.78 21.96
CA SER A 848 18.69 -9.20 23.34
C SER A 848 17.65 -8.64 24.33
N GLY A 849 17.18 -7.41 24.11
CA GLY A 849 16.11 -6.79 24.91
C GLY A 849 14.72 -7.40 24.70
N ILE A 850 14.39 -7.86 23.48
CA ILE A 850 13.10 -8.54 23.17
C ILE A 850 13.16 -10.02 23.57
N ALA A 851 14.31 -10.68 23.42
CA ALA A 851 14.48 -12.09 23.73
C ALA A 851 14.59 -12.35 25.25
N ALA A 852 15.13 -11.40 26.03
CA ALA A 852 15.00 -11.44 27.49
C ALA A 852 13.52 -11.44 27.94
N GLN A 853 12.65 -10.74 27.20
CA GLN A 853 11.21 -10.65 27.46
C GLN A 853 10.44 -11.91 27.06
N PHE A 854 10.97 -12.69 26.10
CA PHE A 854 10.45 -14.00 25.69
C PHE A 854 10.48 -15.05 26.84
N GLY A 855 11.29 -14.84 27.87
CA GLY A 855 11.44 -15.78 29.00
C GLY A 855 11.08 -15.25 30.39
N GLU A 856 10.75 -13.96 30.58
CA GLU A 856 10.37 -13.40 31.89
C GLU A 856 8.90 -13.66 32.26
N GLY A 857 7.98 -13.64 31.29
CA GLY A 857 6.54 -13.84 31.54
C GLY A 857 6.06 -15.30 31.54
N SER A 858 6.84 -16.22 30.98
CA SER A 858 6.38 -17.58 30.67
C SER A 858 6.53 -18.57 31.83
N GLY A 859 7.31 -18.28 32.88
CA GLY A 859 7.67 -19.25 33.93
C GLY A 859 8.47 -20.46 33.42
N ARG A 860 8.52 -20.68 32.10
CA ARG A 860 9.30 -21.68 31.41
C ARG A 860 10.74 -21.20 31.28
N ALA A 861 11.66 -22.04 31.70
CA ALA A 861 13.09 -21.88 31.43
C ALA A 861 13.35 -22.11 29.93
N GLY A 862 12.92 -21.17 29.08
CA GLY A 862 13.22 -21.16 27.66
C GLY A 862 14.67 -20.73 27.42
N PRO A 863 15.45 -21.43 26.57
CA PRO A 863 16.84 -21.10 26.22
C PRO A 863 17.03 -19.74 25.52
N LEU A 864 15.93 -19.08 25.15
CA LEU A 864 15.87 -17.72 24.61
C LEU A 864 16.12 -16.62 25.66
N ARG A 865 16.17 -16.95 26.96
CA ARG A 865 16.55 -15.99 28.03
C ARG A 865 18.00 -15.50 27.93
N ASP A 866 18.86 -16.27 27.27
CA ASP A 866 20.31 -16.13 27.29
C ASP A 866 20.90 -16.01 25.85
N TYR A 867 20.20 -15.29 24.94
CA TYR A 867 20.77 -14.98 23.62
C TYR A 867 22.04 -14.16 23.76
N GLY A 868 23.19 -14.81 23.54
CA GLY A 868 24.51 -14.22 23.70
C GLY A 868 25.16 -14.45 25.07
N GLY A 869 24.51 -15.21 25.95
CA GLY A 869 25.06 -15.58 27.26
C GLY A 869 25.95 -16.83 27.26
N PRO A 870 26.61 -17.13 28.38
CA PRO A 870 27.61 -18.21 28.47
C PRO A 870 27.06 -19.62 28.18
N GLY A 871 25.76 -19.86 28.40
CA GLY A 871 25.13 -21.16 28.16
C GLY A 871 25.11 -21.56 26.68
N MET A 872 25.00 -20.57 25.77
CA MET A 872 25.02 -20.76 24.33
C MET A 872 26.36 -21.34 23.82
N ALA A 873 27.48 -20.98 24.46
CA ALA A 873 28.80 -21.49 24.09
C ALA A 873 29.03 -22.96 24.51
N ALA A 874 28.18 -23.50 25.39
CA ALA A 874 28.29 -24.85 25.92
C ALA A 874 27.53 -25.91 25.07
N LEU A 875 26.57 -25.50 24.25
CA LEU A 875 25.78 -26.40 23.43
C LEU A 875 26.58 -26.95 22.23
N ASP A 876 26.57 -28.27 22.07
CA ASP A 876 27.24 -28.97 20.97
C ASP A 876 26.25 -29.93 20.32
N TYR A 877 25.91 -29.69 19.05
CA TYR A 877 24.96 -30.51 18.28
C TYR A 877 25.27 -32.01 18.30
N THR A 878 26.52 -32.43 18.54
CA THR A 878 26.88 -33.84 18.63
C THR A 878 26.63 -34.48 20.00
N LYS A 879 26.45 -33.67 21.04
CA LYS A 879 26.37 -34.09 22.46
C LYS A 879 25.06 -33.68 23.16
N THR A 880 24.38 -32.67 22.64
CA THR A 880 23.09 -32.20 23.16
C THR A 880 21.97 -33.05 22.61
N PHE A 881 21.31 -33.83 23.46
CA PHE A 881 20.22 -34.69 23.02
C PHE A 881 18.86 -34.15 23.41
N GLU A 882 18.72 -33.54 24.58
CA GLU A 882 17.46 -33.00 25.12
C GLU A 882 16.74 -32.14 24.05
N PRO A 883 15.44 -32.38 23.77
CA PRO A 883 14.73 -31.73 22.68
C PRO A 883 14.79 -30.19 22.67
N HIS A 884 14.59 -29.54 23.81
CA HIS A 884 14.62 -28.07 23.91
C HIS A 884 16.00 -27.49 23.64
N ASP A 885 17.02 -27.98 24.34
CA ASP A 885 18.42 -27.57 24.19
C ASP A 885 18.95 -27.85 22.78
N ARG A 886 18.58 -29.00 22.20
CA ARG A 886 18.98 -29.38 20.84
C ARG A 886 18.25 -28.51 19.82
N GLY A 887 16.95 -28.27 20.02
CA GLY A 887 16.13 -27.43 19.16
C GLY A 887 16.64 -25.98 19.12
N SER A 888 17.08 -25.47 20.26
CA SER A 888 17.70 -24.15 20.39
C SER A 888 18.86 -23.92 19.42
N ILE A 889 19.67 -24.95 19.16
CA ILE A 889 20.77 -24.86 18.20
C ILE A 889 20.25 -24.51 16.81
N LEU A 890 19.12 -25.08 16.39
CA LEU A 890 18.48 -24.76 15.11
C LEU A 890 17.90 -23.34 15.14
N VAL A 891 17.18 -22.96 16.21
CA VAL A 891 16.64 -21.60 16.38
C VAL A 891 17.76 -20.56 16.27
N PHE A 892 18.89 -20.78 16.95
CA PHE A 892 20.08 -19.92 16.90
C PHE A 892 20.70 -19.84 15.51
N ALA A 893 20.74 -20.94 14.78
CA ALA A 893 21.24 -20.93 13.41
C ALA A 893 20.35 -20.08 12.49
N VAL A 894 19.02 -20.26 12.56
CA VAL A 894 18.08 -19.45 11.76
C VAL A 894 18.12 -17.98 12.17
N TYR A 895 18.20 -17.72 13.47
CA TYR A 895 18.28 -16.37 14.02
C TYR A 895 19.56 -15.64 13.61
N GLN A 896 20.73 -16.29 13.63
CA GLN A 896 21.97 -15.65 13.13
C GLN A 896 21.90 -15.33 11.63
N ALA A 897 21.24 -16.17 10.83
CA ALA A 897 20.99 -15.86 9.43
C ALA A 897 20.07 -14.64 9.29
N PHE A 898 19.05 -14.51 10.15
CA PHE A 898 18.20 -13.34 10.23
C PHE A 898 18.99 -12.06 10.56
N LEU A 899 19.84 -12.10 11.59
CA LEU A 899 20.70 -10.97 11.96
C LEU A 899 21.55 -10.50 10.77
N ALA A 900 22.24 -11.43 10.11
CA ALA A 900 23.11 -11.12 8.98
C ALA A 900 22.35 -10.43 7.81
N ILE A 901 21.11 -10.86 7.56
CA ILE A 901 20.27 -10.25 6.52
C ILE A 901 19.66 -8.92 6.96
N ALA A 902 19.21 -8.81 8.21
CA ALA A 902 18.71 -7.57 8.78
C ALA A 902 19.80 -6.49 8.76
N ASP A 903 21.02 -6.82 9.20
CA ASP A 903 22.19 -5.95 9.10
C ASP A 903 22.44 -5.55 7.64
N ARG A 904 22.49 -6.52 6.70
CA ARG A 904 22.72 -6.23 5.28
C ARG A 904 21.66 -5.29 4.66
N ARG A 905 20.39 -5.43 5.05
CA ARG A 905 19.29 -4.60 4.54
C ARG A 905 19.14 -3.26 5.24
N THR A 906 19.82 -3.07 6.37
CA THR A 906 19.81 -1.81 7.12
C THR A 906 21.13 -1.06 7.03
N ASP A 907 22.18 -1.69 6.51
CA ASP A 907 23.52 -1.11 6.33
C ASP A 907 23.47 0.17 5.50
N ASP A 908 22.71 0.21 4.41
CA ASP A 908 22.53 1.43 3.61
C ASP A 908 21.85 2.55 4.40
N LEU A 909 20.83 2.23 5.19
CA LEU A 909 20.13 3.17 6.08
C LEU A 909 21.06 3.71 7.17
N ILE A 910 21.89 2.84 7.76
CA ILE A 910 22.87 3.21 8.77
C ILE A 910 23.97 4.08 8.14
N GLN A 911 24.48 3.73 6.96
CA GLN A 911 25.46 4.53 6.23
C GLN A 911 24.90 5.90 5.87
N LEU A 912 23.65 5.97 5.39
CA LEU A 912 22.97 7.23 5.11
C LEU A 912 22.82 8.09 6.38
N ALA A 913 22.42 7.49 7.50
CA ALA A 913 22.24 8.19 8.76
C ALA A 913 23.56 8.65 9.40
N THR A 914 24.68 8.03 9.05
CA THR A 914 26.00 8.25 9.68
C THR A 914 27.01 8.93 8.76
N GLY A 915 26.58 9.38 7.58
CA GLY A 915 27.47 10.01 6.59
C GLY A 915 28.52 9.05 6.01
N GLY A 916 28.19 7.76 5.93
CA GLY A 916 29.04 6.69 5.38
C GLY A 916 30.00 6.05 6.37
N THR A 917 29.99 6.45 7.65
CA THR A 917 30.89 5.86 8.66
C THR A 917 30.42 4.51 9.17
N GLY A 918 29.12 4.19 9.04
CA GLY A 918 28.52 2.95 9.56
C GLY A 918 28.36 2.93 11.09
N VAL A 919 28.74 4.01 11.79
CA VAL A 919 28.72 4.09 13.25
C VAL A 919 27.69 5.11 13.70
N LEU A 920 26.64 4.63 14.37
CA LEU A 920 25.56 5.50 14.84
C LEU A 920 26.04 6.38 16.02
N PRO A 921 25.62 7.65 16.06
CA PRO A 921 25.96 8.54 17.16
C PRO A 921 25.36 8.02 18.48
N ALA A 922 26.10 8.17 19.57
CA ALA A 922 25.61 7.81 20.89
C ALA A 922 24.36 8.66 21.25
N GLY A 923 23.29 8.00 21.71
CA GLY A 923 22.04 8.65 22.11
C GLY A 923 20.82 8.22 21.30
N THR A 924 19.69 8.90 21.47
CA THR A 924 18.41 8.53 20.85
C THR A 924 18.48 8.67 19.32
N LEU A 925 18.04 7.63 18.61
CA LEU A 925 17.95 7.63 17.15
C LEU A 925 16.83 8.55 16.67
N HIS A 926 16.98 9.11 15.46
CA HIS A 926 15.92 9.90 14.85
C HIS A 926 14.67 9.02 14.60
N PRO A 927 13.44 9.49 14.89
CA PRO A 927 12.22 8.68 14.76
C PRO A 927 12.04 8.06 13.37
N SER A 928 12.36 8.78 12.29
CA SER A 928 12.25 8.26 10.92
C SER A 928 13.29 7.19 10.60
N LEU A 929 14.45 7.19 11.28
CA LEU A 929 15.44 6.12 11.16
C LEU A 929 14.94 4.88 11.90
N VAL A 930 14.42 5.05 13.12
CA VAL A 930 13.75 3.96 13.86
C VAL A 930 12.65 3.33 13.00
N GLU A 931 11.82 4.13 12.34
CA GLU A 931 10.77 3.64 11.44
C GLU A 931 11.30 2.90 10.21
N ARG A 932 12.32 3.42 9.49
CA ARG A 932 12.94 2.70 8.34
C ARG A 932 13.54 1.37 8.79
N LEU A 933 14.30 1.37 9.89
CA LEU A 933 14.95 0.18 10.44
C LEU A 933 13.90 -0.85 10.90
N THR A 934 12.80 -0.38 11.51
CA THR A 934 11.65 -1.22 11.88
C THR A 934 11.03 -1.88 10.67
N ASP A 935 10.77 -1.10 9.62
CA ASP A 935 10.17 -1.60 8.40
C ASP A 935 11.03 -2.65 7.71
N GLU A 936 12.33 -2.42 7.57
CA GLU A 936 13.23 -3.41 6.98
C GLU A 936 13.36 -4.65 7.86
N THR A 937 13.50 -4.50 9.19
CA THR A 937 13.58 -5.63 10.12
C THR A 937 12.31 -6.49 10.08
N ALA A 938 11.12 -5.86 10.13
CA ALA A 938 9.84 -6.56 10.06
C ALA A 938 9.63 -7.26 8.69
N LYS A 939 10.11 -6.65 7.58
CA LYS A 939 10.10 -7.30 6.26
C LYS A 939 11.00 -8.53 6.23
N VAL A 940 12.20 -8.46 6.80
CA VAL A 940 13.10 -9.62 6.90
C VAL A 940 12.46 -10.70 7.74
N ALA A 941 11.90 -10.36 8.92
CA ALA A 941 11.23 -11.34 9.78
C ALA A 941 10.07 -12.05 9.05
N GLN A 942 9.23 -11.29 8.32
CA GLN A 942 8.15 -11.85 7.52
C GLN A 942 8.67 -12.78 6.40
N GLN A 943 9.79 -12.42 5.76
CA GLN A 943 10.41 -13.22 4.69
C GLN A 943 11.04 -14.50 5.27
N MET A 944 11.77 -14.41 6.40
CA MET A 944 12.35 -15.55 7.11
C MET A 944 11.27 -16.54 7.54
N LEU A 945 10.17 -16.06 8.14
CA LEU A 945 9.03 -16.88 8.51
C LEU A 945 8.43 -17.61 7.30
N THR A 946 8.26 -16.89 6.18
CA THR A 946 7.71 -17.45 4.94
C THR A 946 8.64 -18.54 4.38
N MET A 947 9.95 -18.31 4.37
CA MET A 947 10.95 -19.29 3.92
C MET A 947 10.92 -20.55 4.80
N CYS A 948 10.90 -20.40 6.12
CA CYS A 948 10.88 -21.52 7.07
C CYS A 948 9.64 -22.39 6.93
N ILE A 949 8.45 -21.78 6.79
CA ILE A 949 7.21 -22.53 6.61
C ILE A 949 7.16 -23.21 5.24
N ARG A 950 7.54 -22.51 4.16
CA ARG A 950 7.52 -23.06 2.79
C ARG A 950 8.45 -24.28 2.66
N ALA A 951 9.56 -24.30 3.39
CA ALA A 951 10.50 -25.43 3.43
C ALA A 951 9.87 -26.74 3.91
N LEU A 952 8.76 -26.71 4.68
CA LEU A 952 8.08 -27.93 5.12
C LEU A 952 7.66 -28.81 3.94
N ASP A 953 7.24 -28.23 2.81
CA ASP A 953 6.85 -29.00 1.62
C ASP A 953 8.05 -29.72 0.95
N TYR A 954 9.27 -29.30 1.27
CA TYR A 954 10.55 -29.83 0.76
C TYR A 954 11.27 -30.68 1.80
N CYS A 955 10.61 -31.03 2.90
CA CYS A 955 11.15 -31.91 3.93
C CYS A 955 10.95 -33.39 3.58
N PRO A 956 11.81 -34.29 4.11
CA PRO A 956 11.60 -35.72 3.99
C PRO A 956 10.30 -36.15 4.68
N ALA A 957 9.69 -37.23 4.20
CA ALA A 957 8.42 -37.76 4.71
C ALA A 957 8.45 -38.19 6.19
N VAL A 958 9.64 -38.55 6.70
CA VAL A 958 9.90 -39.07 8.05
C VAL A 958 11.35 -38.77 8.44
N ASP A 959 11.69 -38.92 9.73
CA ASP A 959 13.08 -39.00 10.20
C ASP A 959 13.93 -37.80 9.77
N ILE A 960 13.37 -36.59 9.84
CA ILE A 960 14.04 -35.34 9.46
C ILE A 960 15.29 -35.11 10.32
N THR A 961 16.29 -34.47 9.73
CA THR A 961 17.47 -33.94 10.41
C THR A 961 17.64 -32.46 10.11
N PHE A 962 18.35 -31.71 10.96
CA PHE A 962 18.53 -30.26 10.74
C PHE A 962 19.24 -29.93 9.42
N GLY A 963 20.19 -30.78 8.99
CA GLY A 963 20.85 -30.63 7.71
C GLY A 963 19.92 -30.84 6.51
N GLU A 964 18.93 -31.74 6.62
CA GLU A 964 17.91 -31.91 5.59
C GLU A 964 16.90 -30.77 5.57
N TYR A 965 16.63 -30.16 6.73
CA TYR A 965 15.84 -28.94 6.78
C TYR A 965 16.55 -27.77 6.09
N LEU A 966 17.88 -27.64 6.22
CA LEU A 966 18.66 -26.68 5.42
C LEU A 966 18.50 -26.93 3.93
N ARG A 967 18.60 -28.18 3.48
CA ARG A 967 18.40 -28.52 2.06
C ARG A 967 16.99 -28.16 1.59
N ALA A 968 15.98 -28.38 2.44
CA ALA A 968 14.60 -27.98 2.18
C ALA A 968 14.46 -26.46 2.05
N LEU A 969 15.05 -25.68 2.96
CA LEU A 969 15.08 -24.21 2.92
C LEU A 969 15.69 -23.68 1.62
N ILE A 970 16.87 -24.17 1.25
CA ILE A 970 17.60 -23.74 0.06
C ILE A 970 16.83 -24.12 -1.21
N THR A 971 16.32 -25.35 -1.30
CA THR A 971 15.55 -25.80 -2.48
C THR A 971 14.27 -25.00 -2.65
N ALA A 972 13.52 -24.81 -1.57
CA ALA A 972 12.27 -24.06 -1.59
C ALA A 972 12.45 -22.60 -2.00
N ASP A 973 13.60 -22.02 -1.66
CA ASP A 973 13.92 -20.63 -2.01
C ASP A 973 14.44 -20.45 -3.43
N ILE A 974 15.30 -21.36 -3.91
CA ILE A 974 15.71 -21.38 -5.33
C ILE A 974 14.48 -21.40 -6.25
N ASP A 975 13.46 -22.19 -5.90
CA ASP A 975 12.24 -22.32 -6.68
C ASP A 975 11.38 -21.06 -6.75
N ALA A 976 11.41 -20.24 -5.71
CA ALA A 976 10.54 -19.09 -5.56
C ALA A 976 11.22 -17.76 -5.88
N TYR A 977 12.51 -17.64 -5.56
CA TYR A 977 13.33 -16.44 -5.73
C TYR A 977 14.72 -16.82 -6.29
N PRO A 978 14.81 -17.20 -7.57
CA PRO A 978 16.08 -17.65 -8.17
C PRO A 978 17.23 -16.65 -8.03
N ASP A 979 16.97 -15.35 -8.18
CA ASP A 979 18.02 -14.32 -8.29
C ASP A 979 18.70 -13.93 -6.96
N ASP A 980 18.08 -14.23 -5.80
CA ASP A 980 18.53 -13.90 -4.42
C ASP A 980 19.58 -12.78 -4.28
N PRO A 981 19.22 -11.52 -4.64
CA PRO A 981 20.19 -10.41 -4.67
C PRO A 981 20.71 -10.01 -3.29
N LEU A 982 20.00 -10.42 -2.23
CA LEU A 982 20.34 -10.13 -0.84
C LEU A 982 21.05 -11.30 -0.16
N HIS A 983 21.24 -12.43 -0.85
CA HIS A 983 21.97 -13.61 -0.38
C HIS A 983 21.40 -14.25 0.89
N TYR A 984 20.07 -14.36 1.00
CA TYR A 984 19.40 -15.09 2.08
C TYR A 984 19.93 -16.53 2.17
N ARG A 985 20.09 -17.21 1.03
CA ARG A 985 20.56 -18.60 0.99
C ARG A 985 21.97 -18.75 1.55
N LEU A 986 22.86 -17.81 1.21
CA LEU A 986 24.23 -17.80 1.74
C LEU A 986 24.24 -17.60 3.26
N ALA A 987 23.41 -16.70 3.80
CA ALA A 987 23.30 -16.45 5.24
C ALA A 987 22.87 -17.72 6.01
N PHE A 988 21.89 -18.47 5.49
CA PHE A 988 21.51 -19.76 6.07
C PHE A 988 22.66 -20.78 6.01
N ILE A 989 23.35 -20.90 4.87
CA ILE A 989 24.46 -21.84 4.69
C ILE A 989 25.61 -21.55 5.66
N GLU A 990 25.98 -20.28 5.79
CA GLU A 990 27.05 -19.82 6.69
C GLU A 990 26.69 -20.10 8.14
N SER A 991 25.48 -19.75 8.55
CA SER A 991 25.03 -19.96 9.93
C SER A 991 24.93 -21.45 10.29
N PHE A 992 24.32 -22.28 9.44
CA PHE A 992 24.23 -23.72 9.68
C PHE A 992 25.62 -24.38 9.70
N ARG A 993 26.58 -23.88 8.92
CA ARG A 993 27.98 -24.32 8.99
C ARG A 993 28.59 -24.00 10.35
N ARG A 994 28.40 -22.77 10.85
CA ARG A 994 28.92 -22.33 12.16
C ARG A 994 28.42 -23.22 13.29
N TRP A 995 27.16 -23.63 13.22
CA TRP A 995 26.51 -24.50 14.21
C TRP A 995 26.65 -26.00 13.95
N LYS A 996 27.46 -26.41 12.95
CA LYS A 996 27.69 -27.82 12.57
C LYS A 996 26.40 -28.57 12.19
N LEU A 997 25.42 -27.86 11.62
CA LEU A 997 24.12 -28.38 11.20
C LEU A 997 24.09 -28.77 9.71
N LEU A 998 25.24 -28.86 9.05
CA LEU A 998 25.31 -29.22 7.64
C LEU A 998 24.91 -30.69 7.41
N PRO A 999 24.28 -31.00 6.26
CA PRO A 999 23.91 -32.38 5.91
C PRO A 999 25.14 -33.28 5.79
N ARG A 1000 25.00 -34.54 6.21
CA ARG A 1000 26.10 -35.52 6.29
C ARG A 1000 26.43 -36.16 4.94
N ASP A 1001 25.49 -36.12 4.00
CA ASP A 1001 25.51 -36.81 2.73
C ASP A 1001 26.02 -35.93 1.57
N VAL A 1002 26.39 -34.67 1.85
CA VAL A 1002 26.89 -33.71 0.86
C VAL A 1002 28.37 -33.43 1.12
N ARG A 1003 29.23 -33.69 0.11
CA ARG A 1003 30.70 -33.52 0.24
C ARG A 1003 31.18 -32.09 0.05
N THR A 1004 30.51 -31.33 -0.80
CA THR A 1004 30.82 -29.92 -1.11
C THR A 1004 29.60 -29.10 -0.77
N ILE A 1005 29.74 -27.98 -0.07
CA ILE A 1005 28.60 -27.17 0.37
C ILE A 1005 28.47 -25.91 -0.52
N SER A 1006 27.45 -25.91 -1.35
CA SER A 1006 27.01 -24.80 -2.22
C SER A 1006 25.48 -24.84 -2.37
N GLU A 1007 24.87 -23.78 -2.89
CA GLU A 1007 23.43 -23.76 -3.19
C GLU A 1007 23.01 -24.93 -4.07
N GLU A 1008 23.76 -25.20 -5.15
CA GLU A 1008 23.50 -26.30 -6.10
C GLU A 1008 23.53 -27.68 -5.42
N THR A 1009 24.56 -27.94 -4.61
CA THR A 1009 24.74 -29.24 -3.95
C THR A 1009 23.79 -29.48 -2.78
N LEU A 1010 23.28 -28.41 -2.16
CA LEU A 1010 22.27 -28.49 -1.10
C LEU A 1010 20.86 -28.66 -1.66
N ALA A 1011 20.59 -28.09 -2.84
CA ALA A 1011 19.31 -28.27 -3.52
C ALA A 1011 18.98 -29.77 -3.71
N TRP A 1012 17.71 -30.13 -3.51
CA TRP A 1012 17.25 -31.47 -3.86
C TRP A 1012 17.37 -31.69 -5.37
N SER A 1013 17.68 -32.92 -5.78
CA SER A 1013 17.88 -33.25 -7.19
C SER A 1013 16.61 -33.83 -7.82
N GLU A 1014 16.49 -33.63 -9.13
CA GLU A 1014 15.54 -34.36 -9.97
C GLU A 1014 15.88 -35.87 -9.98
N PRO A 1015 14.89 -36.76 -10.09
CA PRO A 1015 15.15 -38.18 -10.29
C PRO A 1015 15.73 -38.45 -11.69
N ASP A 1016 16.42 -39.59 -11.87
CA ASP A 1016 17.09 -39.97 -13.13
C ASP A 1016 16.18 -39.90 -14.38
N ASP A 1017 14.90 -40.25 -14.22
CA ASP A 1017 13.85 -40.03 -15.21
C ASP A 1017 12.81 -39.07 -14.61
N PRO A 1018 12.90 -37.75 -14.88
CA PRO A 1018 11.99 -36.76 -14.31
C PRO A 1018 10.61 -36.78 -14.99
N SER A 1019 10.46 -37.33 -16.20
CA SER A 1019 9.19 -37.33 -16.93
C SER A 1019 8.81 -38.74 -17.42
N PRO A 1020 8.61 -39.70 -16.50
CA PRO A 1020 8.31 -41.06 -16.90
C PRO A 1020 6.92 -41.14 -17.57
N ARG A 1021 6.79 -41.99 -18.59
CA ARG A 1021 5.56 -42.08 -19.43
C ARG A 1021 4.28 -42.35 -18.62
N TRP A 1022 4.39 -43.04 -17.49
CA TRP A 1022 3.25 -43.34 -16.62
C TRP A 1022 2.75 -42.14 -15.81
N LEU A 1023 3.56 -41.10 -15.62
CA LEU A 1023 3.24 -39.94 -14.78
C LEU A 1023 2.02 -39.17 -15.30
N LYS A 1024 1.93 -38.98 -16.62
CA LYS A 1024 0.80 -38.29 -17.25
C LYS A 1024 -0.53 -38.98 -16.97
N GLY A 1025 -0.56 -40.32 -17.06
CA GLY A 1025 -1.76 -41.11 -16.77
C GLY A 1025 -2.18 -40.99 -15.31
N LEU A 1026 -1.21 -41.08 -14.39
CA LEU A 1026 -1.45 -40.92 -12.96
C LEU A 1026 -1.99 -39.53 -12.62
N LEU A 1027 -1.40 -38.46 -13.18
CA LEU A 1027 -1.86 -37.09 -12.92
C LEU A 1027 -3.27 -36.83 -13.46
N GLY A 1028 -3.70 -37.52 -14.51
CA GLY A 1028 -5.07 -37.47 -15.01
C GLY A 1028 -6.12 -38.02 -14.03
N GLU A 1029 -5.70 -38.81 -13.03
CA GLU A 1029 -6.55 -39.36 -11.98
C GLU A 1029 -6.56 -38.49 -10.70
N ILE A 1030 -5.65 -37.50 -10.59
CA ILE A 1030 -5.53 -36.61 -9.43
C ILE A 1030 -6.32 -35.32 -9.67
N ASN A 1031 -7.16 -34.95 -8.72
CA ASN A 1031 -7.94 -33.72 -8.78
C ASN A 1031 -7.16 -32.56 -8.12
N LEU A 1032 -6.78 -31.57 -8.95
CA LEU A 1032 -6.01 -30.37 -8.59
C LEU A 1032 -6.89 -29.21 -8.05
N GLY A 1033 -8.12 -29.52 -7.64
CA GLY A 1033 -9.10 -28.55 -7.16
C GLY A 1033 -8.72 -27.88 -5.84
N TRP A 1034 -7.85 -28.49 -5.01
CA TRP A 1034 -7.41 -27.94 -3.73
C TRP A 1034 -6.80 -26.55 -3.90
N ASN A 1035 -7.50 -25.52 -3.44
CA ASN A 1035 -7.07 -24.13 -3.47
C ASN A 1035 -7.61 -23.36 -2.26
N GLN A 1036 -7.41 -22.04 -2.19
CA GLN A 1036 -7.83 -21.22 -1.04
C GLN A 1036 -9.35 -20.93 -0.96
N GLU A 1037 -10.13 -21.29 -1.98
CA GLU A 1037 -11.57 -21.01 -2.08
C GLU A 1037 -12.46 -22.20 -1.71
N LEU A 1038 -11.91 -23.43 -1.65
CA LEU A 1038 -12.66 -24.62 -1.24
C LEU A 1038 -12.91 -24.62 0.28
N ASP A 1039 -14.03 -25.22 0.67
CA ASP A 1039 -14.33 -25.54 2.06
C ASP A 1039 -13.35 -26.61 2.59
N ARG A 1040 -12.94 -26.52 3.85
CA ARG A 1040 -11.95 -27.45 4.42
C ARG A 1040 -12.43 -28.89 4.47
N SER A 1041 -13.73 -29.13 4.64
CA SER A 1041 -14.30 -30.48 4.59
C SER A 1041 -14.25 -31.06 3.18
N GLU A 1042 -14.50 -30.24 2.16
CA GLU A 1042 -14.31 -30.62 0.75
C GLU A 1042 -12.84 -30.92 0.45
N ILE A 1043 -11.93 -30.11 0.99
CA ILE A 1043 -10.49 -30.31 0.87
C ILE A 1043 -10.07 -31.63 1.53
N PHE A 1044 -10.58 -31.96 2.72
CA PHE A 1044 -10.28 -33.20 3.41
C PHE A 1044 -10.74 -34.42 2.60
N ALA A 1045 -11.98 -34.40 2.10
CA ALA A 1045 -12.51 -35.45 1.23
C ALA A 1045 -11.68 -35.61 -0.06
N LEU A 1046 -11.34 -34.48 -0.69
CA LEU A 1046 -10.48 -34.44 -1.88
C LEU A 1046 -9.09 -35.02 -1.62
N ASN A 1047 -8.49 -34.76 -0.46
CA ASN A 1047 -7.22 -35.37 -0.07
C ASN A 1047 -7.35 -36.89 0.03
N GLU A 1048 -8.43 -37.41 0.64
CA GLU A 1048 -8.65 -38.86 0.74
C GLU A 1048 -8.85 -39.51 -0.63
N ASP A 1049 -9.62 -38.88 -1.51
CA ASP A 1049 -9.83 -39.36 -2.88
C ASP A 1049 -8.52 -39.37 -3.68
N ASN A 1050 -7.76 -38.27 -3.64
CA ASN A 1050 -6.47 -38.16 -4.32
C ASN A 1050 -5.45 -39.15 -3.74
N ARG A 1051 -5.46 -39.39 -2.43
CA ARG A 1051 -4.59 -40.36 -1.76
C ARG A 1051 -4.87 -41.78 -2.24
N TYR A 1052 -6.14 -42.14 -2.37
CA TYR A 1052 -6.56 -43.44 -2.90
C TYR A 1052 -6.23 -43.58 -4.39
N ALA A 1053 -6.53 -42.57 -5.21
CA ALA A 1053 -6.23 -42.56 -6.64
C ALA A 1053 -4.71 -42.67 -6.90
N MET A 1054 -3.90 -41.89 -6.18
CA MET A 1054 -2.45 -41.97 -6.23
C MET A 1054 -1.94 -43.37 -5.85
N TRP A 1055 -2.49 -43.94 -4.78
CA TRP A 1055 -2.11 -45.28 -4.33
C TRP A 1055 -2.42 -46.34 -5.39
N GLU A 1056 -3.62 -46.30 -5.98
CA GLU A 1056 -4.04 -47.26 -7.00
C GLU A 1056 -3.19 -47.14 -8.27
N ALA A 1057 -2.97 -45.92 -8.75
CA ALA A 1057 -2.12 -45.65 -9.91
C ALA A 1057 -0.69 -46.11 -9.69
N MET A 1058 -0.08 -45.77 -8.55
CA MET A 1058 1.28 -46.23 -8.21
C MET A 1058 1.35 -47.75 -8.03
N HIS A 1059 0.32 -48.38 -7.47
CA HIS A 1059 0.26 -49.83 -7.32
C HIS A 1059 0.28 -50.52 -8.69
N ARG A 1060 -0.49 -50.02 -9.67
CA ARG A 1060 -0.45 -50.49 -11.06
C ARG A 1060 0.93 -50.28 -11.70
N VAL A 1061 1.56 -49.12 -11.47
CA VAL A 1061 2.91 -48.82 -11.99
C VAL A 1061 3.94 -49.78 -11.43
N PHE A 1062 3.94 -50.05 -10.13
CA PHE A 1062 4.88 -50.98 -9.51
C PHE A 1062 4.63 -52.44 -9.94
N ALA A 1063 3.37 -52.83 -10.16
CA ALA A 1063 3.05 -54.15 -10.69
C ALA A 1063 3.55 -54.33 -12.14
N ALA A 1064 3.37 -53.31 -13.00
CA ALA A 1064 3.82 -53.35 -14.39
C ALA A 1064 5.35 -53.20 -14.53
N HIS A 1065 5.98 -52.42 -13.65
CA HIS A 1065 7.42 -52.13 -13.67
C HIS A 1065 8.04 -52.30 -12.27
N PRO A 1066 8.33 -53.55 -11.85
CA PRO A 1066 8.78 -53.84 -10.49
C PRO A 1066 10.12 -53.22 -10.09
N ALA A 1067 10.87 -52.55 -10.98
CA ALA A 1067 12.09 -51.83 -10.61
C ALA A 1067 11.83 -50.40 -10.11
N VAL A 1068 10.68 -49.79 -10.47
CA VAL A 1068 10.39 -48.37 -10.27
C VAL A 1068 10.24 -48.00 -8.79
N HIS A 1069 9.74 -48.90 -7.94
CA HIS A 1069 9.63 -48.68 -6.49
C HIS A 1069 10.95 -48.26 -5.81
N LYS A 1070 12.11 -48.67 -6.36
CA LYS A 1070 13.43 -48.30 -5.84
C LYS A 1070 13.71 -46.79 -5.92
N GLN A 1071 13.16 -46.11 -6.94
CA GLN A 1071 13.29 -44.67 -7.12
C GLN A 1071 12.59 -43.86 -6.02
N PHE A 1072 11.73 -44.51 -5.23
CA PHE A 1072 11.03 -43.93 -4.08
C PHE A 1072 11.57 -44.44 -2.74
N GLY A 1073 12.72 -45.15 -2.74
CA GLY A 1073 13.33 -45.70 -1.53
C GLY A 1073 12.54 -46.84 -0.88
N LEU A 1074 11.72 -47.55 -1.65
CA LEU A 1074 10.88 -48.66 -1.16
C LEU A 1074 11.57 -50.01 -1.39
N LEU A 1075 11.26 -50.98 -0.54
CA LEU A 1075 11.69 -52.37 -0.66
C LEU A 1075 10.59 -53.27 -1.25
N PRO A 1076 10.95 -54.27 -2.06
CA PRO A 1076 10.02 -55.29 -2.52
C PRO A 1076 9.90 -56.45 -1.52
N ASN A 1077 8.92 -57.31 -1.71
CA ASN A 1077 8.70 -58.55 -0.94
C ASN A 1077 8.49 -58.32 0.56
N LEU A 1078 7.83 -57.23 0.94
CA LEU A 1078 7.46 -56.99 2.33
C LEU A 1078 6.06 -57.53 2.64
N PRO A 1079 5.87 -58.20 3.78
CA PRO A 1079 4.54 -58.56 4.27
C PRO A 1079 3.69 -57.34 4.62
N ARG A 1080 2.39 -57.55 4.79
CA ARG A 1080 1.48 -56.57 5.39
C ARG A 1080 1.30 -56.88 6.87
N TYR A 1081 1.24 -55.83 7.67
CA TYR A 1081 1.14 -55.92 9.12
C TYR A 1081 -0.02 -55.05 9.61
N ASP A 1082 -0.71 -55.52 10.65
CA ASP A 1082 -1.61 -54.69 11.45
C ASP A 1082 -0.79 -53.67 12.28
N ASP A 1083 -1.47 -52.71 12.93
CA ASP A 1083 -0.81 -51.60 13.64
C ASP A 1083 -0.02 -52.05 14.87
N ASP A 1084 -0.36 -53.20 15.44
CA ASP A 1084 0.36 -53.88 16.52
C ASP A 1084 1.58 -54.70 16.02
N GLY A 1085 1.87 -54.65 14.72
CA GLY A 1085 2.99 -55.36 14.10
C GLY A 1085 2.72 -56.84 13.81
N THR A 1086 1.53 -57.35 14.12
CA THR A 1086 1.15 -58.73 13.78
C THR A 1086 0.98 -58.90 12.27
N LEU A 1087 1.22 -60.12 11.79
CA LEU A 1087 1.21 -60.42 10.36
C LEU A 1087 -0.22 -60.47 9.82
N LEU A 1088 -0.59 -59.51 8.97
CA LEU A 1088 -1.89 -59.47 8.30
C LEU A 1088 -1.91 -60.29 7.00
N ALA A 1089 -0.82 -60.26 6.23
CA ALA A 1089 -0.66 -61.06 5.02
C ALA A 1089 0.82 -61.30 4.66
N GLU A 1090 1.13 -62.48 4.12
CA GLU A 1090 2.48 -62.82 3.66
C GLU A 1090 2.94 -61.97 2.47
N ALA A 1091 4.25 -61.84 2.33
CA ALA A 1091 4.88 -61.13 1.22
C ALA A 1091 4.61 -61.84 -0.11
N LYS A 1092 4.13 -61.10 -1.11
CA LYS A 1092 4.04 -61.58 -2.49
C LYS A 1092 5.31 -61.25 -3.26
N ARG A 1093 5.80 -62.21 -4.05
CA ARG A 1093 7.07 -62.10 -4.78
C ARG A 1093 6.99 -61.00 -5.85
N GLY A 1094 7.87 -60.02 -5.78
CA GLY A 1094 7.98 -58.88 -6.70
C GLY A 1094 7.08 -57.69 -6.35
N GLU A 1095 6.16 -57.82 -5.39
CA GLU A 1095 5.28 -56.74 -4.97
C GLU A 1095 5.90 -55.88 -3.86
N THR A 1096 5.54 -54.60 -3.80
CA THR A 1096 5.91 -53.68 -2.72
C THR A 1096 4.67 -53.28 -1.91
N THR A 1097 4.82 -53.09 -0.61
CA THR A 1097 3.78 -52.54 0.26
C THR A 1097 4.08 -51.08 0.55
N PHE A 1098 3.10 -50.20 0.41
CA PHE A 1098 3.26 -48.77 0.66
C PHE A 1098 1.91 -48.13 0.95
N SER A 1099 1.96 -46.94 1.52
CA SER A 1099 0.82 -46.06 1.77
C SER A 1099 1.11 -44.69 1.21
N ILE A 1100 0.08 -44.03 0.71
CA ILE A 1100 0.11 -42.59 0.45
C ILE A 1100 -0.50 -41.93 1.68
N LEU A 1101 0.22 -40.99 2.28
CA LEU A 1101 -0.22 -40.28 3.48
C LEU A 1101 -0.99 -39.01 3.13
N SER A 1102 -0.52 -38.26 2.14
CA SER A 1102 -1.14 -37.02 1.69
C SER A 1102 -0.82 -36.75 0.22
N VAL A 1103 -1.78 -36.15 -0.49
CA VAL A 1103 -1.59 -35.63 -1.86
C VAL A 1103 -2.13 -34.22 -1.91
N ARG A 1104 -1.23 -33.24 -1.96
CA ARG A 1104 -1.54 -31.83 -1.69
C ARG A 1104 -1.17 -30.97 -2.91
N PRO A 1105 -2.15 -30.54 -3.71
CA PRO A 1105 -1.92 -29.49 -4.68
C PRO A 1105 -1.57 -28.17 -3.97
N THR A 1106 -0.61 -27.41 -4.53
CA THR A 1106 -0.24 -26.07 -4.06
C THR A 1106 -0.19 -25.12 -5.25
N ARG A 1107 -0.51 -23.84 -4.99
CA ARG A 1107 -0.41 -22.74 -5.96
C ARG A 1107 0.39 -21.61 -5.34
N ARG A 1108 1.54 -21.29 -5.91
CA ARG A 1108 2.47 -20.27 -5.40
C ARG A 1108 2.68 -19.18 -6.44
N VAL A 1109 2.87 -17.95 -5.98
CA VAL A 1109 3.23 -16.81 -6.83
C VAL A 1109 4.76 -16.74 -6.91
N GLU A 1110 5.31 -16.70 -8.11
CA GLU A 1110 6.74 -16.53 -8.36
C GLU A 1110 7.12 -15.03 -8.32
N ALA A 1111 8.42 -14.74 -8.20
CA ALA A 1111 8.93 -13.36 -8.12
C ALA A 1111 8.55 -12.48 -9.33
N ASP A 1112 8.33 -13.08 -10.50
CA ASP A 1112 7.89 -12.40 -11.74
C ASP A 1112 6.36 -12.21 -11.82
N GLY A 1113 5.62 -12.62 -10.79
CA GLY A 1113 4.15 -12.57 -10.72
C GLY A 1113 3.45 -13.74 -11.41
N SER A 1114 4.17 -14.71 -11.97
CA SER A 1114 3.60 -15.94 -12.52
C SER A 1114 3.13 -16.90 -11.43
N PHE A 1115 2.29 -17.89 -11.77
CA PHE A 1115 1.80 -18.88 -10.82
C PHE A 1115 2.40 -20.26 -11.11
N ARG A 1116 2.94 -20.88 -10.06
CA ARG A 1116 3.40 -22.26 -10.07
C ARG A 1116 2.35 -23.15 -9.41
N THR A 1117 1.91 -24.18 -10.11
CA THR A 1117 1.08 -25.25 -9.55
C THR A 1117 1.95 -26.48 -9.36
N GLU A 1118 1.93 -27.07 -8.18
CA GLU A 1118 2.67 -28.31 -7.88
C GLU A 1118 1.78 -29.29 -7.10
N VAL A 1119 2.10 -30.57 -7.18
CA VAL A 1119 1.49 -31.62 -6.35
C VAL A 1119 2.55 -32.18 -5.42
N ILE A 1120 2.29 -32.12 -4.13
CA ILE A 1120 3.15 -32.68 -3.09
C ILE A 1120 2.53 -34.00 -2.63
N ALA A 1121 3.18 -35.11 -2.96
CA ALA A 1121 2.72 -36.44 -2.58
C ALA A 1121 3.71 -37.09 -1.60
N VAL A 1122 3.18 -37.64 -0.50
CA VAL A 1122 3.99 -38.31 0.52
C VAL A 1122 3.73 -39.80 0.48
N ILE A 1123 4.74 -40.55 0.05
CA ILE A 1123 4.72 -42.02 -0.04
C ILE A 1123 5.51 -42.57 1.15
N GLN A 1124 4.98 -43.61 1.79
CA GLN A 1124 5.56 -44.20 2.97
C GLN A 1124 5.52 -45.73 2.92
N GLN A 1125 6.54 -46.36 3.51
CA GLN A 1125 6.60 -47.80 3.78
C GLN A 1125 7.11 -48.03 5.20
N ARG A 1126 6.51 -49.01 5.90
CA ARG A 1126 6.86 -49.39 7.28
C ARG A 1126 7.31 -50.84 7.39
N ILE A 1127 8.23 -51.12 8.30
CA ILE A 1127 8.68 -52.48 8.67
C ILE A 1127 8.83 -52.54 10.20
N PRO A 1128 8.29 -53.57 10.88
CA PRO A 1128 8.58 -53.75 12.30
C PRO A 1128 10.03 -54.18 12.49
N ILE A 1129 10.74 -53.53 13.40
CA ILE A 1129 12.12 -53.89 13.76
C ILE A 1129 12.20 -54.10 15.28
N GLY A 1130 12.98 -55.08 15.70
CA GLY A 1130 13.30 -55.25 17.12
C GLY A 1130 14.21 -54.14 17.63
N PHE A 1131 14.35 -54.01 18.95
CA PHE A 1131 15.31 -53.08 19.56
C PHE A 1131 16.78 -53.40 19.21
N ASP A 1132 17.06 -54.62 18.75
CA ASP A 1132 18.36 -55.02 18.17
C ASP A 1132 18.58 -54.52 16.73
N GLY A 1133 17.60 -53.81 16.16
CA GLY A 1133 17.62 -53.25 14.81
C GLY A 1133 17.38 -54.26 13.70
N LYS A 1134 16.98 -55.50 14.00
CA LYS A 1134 16.67 -56.51 12.98
C LYS A 1134 15.20 -56.46 12.54
N PRO A 1135 14.90 -56.59 11.24
CA PRO A 1135 13.53 -56.69 10.75
C PRO A 1135 12.80 -57.93 11.26
N MET A 1136 11.58 -57.74 11.74
CA MET A 1136 10.69 -58.80 12.23
C MET A 1136 9.70 -59.24 11.12
N LEU A 1137 10.24 -59.77 10.02
CA LEU A 1137 9.45 -60.07 8.81
C LEU A 1137 8.38 -61.16 8.98
N LYS A 1138 8.40 -61.91 10.08
CA LYS A 1138 7.39 -62.93 10.38
C LYS A 1138 6.23 -62.40 11.25
N GLY A 1139 6.18 -61.08 11.45
CA GLY A 1139 5.27 -60.43 12.39
C GLY A 1139 5.83 -60.38 13.81
N VAL A 1140 5.30 -59.44 14.60
CA VAL A 1140 5.58 -59.28 16.03
C VAL A 1140 4.73 -60.27 16.81
N LYS A 1141 5.32 -60.95 17.80
CA LYS A 1141 4.57 -61.83 18.72
C LYS A 1141 4.18 -61.05 19.98
N ALA A 1142 3.12 -61.48 20.64
CA ALA A 1142 2.72 -60.92 21.93
C ALA A 1142 3.89 -60.98 22.94
N GLY A 1143 4.30 -59.82 23.47
CA GLY A 1143 5.42 -59.67 24.41
C GLY A 1143 6.77 -59.30 23.77
N ASP A 1144 6.90 -59.33 22.44
CA ASP A 1144 8.11 -58.85 21.76
C ASP A 1144 8.11 -57.31 21.68
N GLY A 1145 9.17 -56.67 22.16
CA GLY A 1145 9.36 -55.22 22.00
C GLY A 1145 9.82 -54.87 20.59
N PHE A 1146 9.11 -53.95 19.92
CA PHE A 1146 9.43 -53.52 18.57
C PHE A 1146 9.17 -52.02 18.36
N ILE A 1147 9.72 -51.48 17.27
CA ILE A 1147 9.38 -50.14 16.76
C ILE A 1147 9.08 -50.21 15.27
N TRP A 1148 8.32 -49.23 14.77
CA TRP A 1148 8.07 -49.06 13.35
C TRP A 1148 9.25 -48.35 12.67
N PHE A 1149 10.03 -49.08 11.87
CA PHE A 1149 11.01 -48.45 10.98
C PHE A 1149 10.31 -47.92 9.73
N ARG A 1150 10.47 -46.64 9.44
CA ARG A 1150 9.79 -45.97 8.32
C ARG A 1150 10.78 -45.42 7.28
N GLY A 1151 10.39 -45.59 6.03
CA GLY A 1151 11.00 -44.93 4.88
C GLY A 1151 9.95 -44.50 3.87
N GLY A 1152 10.39 -43.99 2.73
CA GLY A 1152 9.53 -43.48 1.67
C GLY A 1152 10.11 -42.25 0.98
N ALA A 1153 9.23 -41.47 0.37
CA ALA A 1153 9.63 -40.27 -0.37
C ALA A 1153 8.57 -39.16 -0.30
N THR A 1154 9.02 -37.92 -0.21
CA THR A 1154 8.21 -36.74 -0.54
C THR A 1154 8.48 -36.39 -2.01
N LEU A 1155 7.43 -36.37 -2.83
CA LEU A 1155 7.50 -36.01 -4.23
C LEU A 1155 6.94 -34.62 -4.47
N ILE A 1156 7.65 -33.83 -5.26
CA ILE A 1156 7.19 -32.54 -5.75
C ILE A 1156 7.05 -32.65 -7.26
N ILE A 1157 5.81 -32.57 -7.75
CA ILE A 1157 5.45 -32.88 -9.13
C ILE A 1157 4.87 -31.64 -9.80
N ASP A 1158 5.37 -31.30 -10.97
CA ASP A 1158 4.78 -30.31 -11.88
C ASP A 1158 3.67 -31.00 -12.70
N PRO A 1159 2.38 -30.62 -12.50
CA PRO A 1159 1.26 -31.27 -13.15
C PRO A 1159 0.87 -30.60 -14.47
N ARG A 1160 1.64 -29.60 -14.97
CA ARG A 1160 1.26 -28.85 -16.16
C ARG A 1160 1.23 -29.76 -17.39
N GLU A 1161 0.11 -29.72 -18.11
CA GLU A 1161 -0.10 -30.55 -19.30
C GLU A 1161 1.01 -30.32 -20.35
N GLY A 1162 1.63 -31.41 -20.81
CA GLY A 1162 2.74 -31.37 -21.76
C GLY A 1162 4.10 -31.00 -21.15
N LYS A 1163 4.16 -30.74 -19.85
CA LYS A 1163 5.38 -30.46 -19.07
C LYS A 1163 5.45 -31.27 -17.78
N GLU A 1164 4.69 -32.37 -17.71
CA GLU A 1164 4.57 -33.19 -16.51
C GLU A 1164 5.93 -33.75 -16.09
N ARG A 1165 6.38 -33.41 -14.87
CA ARG A 1165 7.66 -33.90 -14.36
C ARG A 1165 7.71 -33.97 -12.83
N ILE A 1166 8.43 -34.95 -12.31
CA ILE A 1166 8.84 -35.01 -10.91
C ILE A 1166 10.06 -34.09 -10.77
N ARG A 1167 9.88 -32.95 -10.10
CA ARG A 1167 10.96 -31.98 -9.87
C ARG A 1167 11.91 -32.43 -8.78
N TYR A 1168 11.36 -32.99 -7.72
CA TYR A 1168 12.17 -33.46 -6.59
C TYR A 1168 11.62 -34.76 -6.04
N SER A 1169 12.53 -35.68 -5.70
CA SER A 1169 12.23 -36.89 -4.94
C SER A 1169 13.10 -36.90 -3.69
N ILE A 1170 12.49 -36.59 -2.54
CA ILE A 1170 13.19 -36.48 -1.27
C ILE A 1170 13.04 -37.81 -0.54
N ILE A 1171 14.08 -38.64 -0.60
CA ILE A 1171 13.97 -40.06 -0.29
C ILE A 1171 14.59 -40.41 1.08
N LYS A 1172 13.84 -41.16 1.88
CA LYS A 1172 14.32 -41.88 3.06
C LYS A 1172 14.25 -43.37 2.81
N ASN A 1173 15.36 -43.97 2.39
CA ASN A 1173 15.38 -45.37 1.96
C ASN A 1173 15.02 -46.35 3.09
N THR A 1174 13.99 -47.16 2.87
CA THR A 1174 13.46 -48.19 3.79
C THR A 1174 14.43 -49.38 3.95
N GLY A 1175 15.39 -49.53 3.03
CA GLY A 1175 16.48 -50.50 3.10
C GLY A 1175 17.76 -50.00 3.78
N SER A 1176 17.78 -48.77 4.29
CA SER A 1176 18.99 -48.20 4.90
C SER A 1176 19.34 -48.90 6.22
N LEU A 1177 20.38 -49.75 6.20
CA LEU A 1177 20.90 -50.44 7.39
C LEU A 1177 21.37 -49.46 8.46
N ASP A 1178 22.15 -48.46 8.04
CA ASP A 1178 22.73 -47.44 8.92
C ASP A 1178 21.67 -46.58 9.62
N ARG A 1179 20.58 -46.20 8.91
CA ARG A 1179 19.43 -45.55 9.57
C ARG A 1179 18.75 -46.49 10.55
N ARG A 1180 18.51 -47.74 10.17
CA ARG A 1180 17.84 -48.73 11.01
C ARG A 1180 18.59 -48.97 12.31
N GLU A 1181 19.92 -49.08 12.26
CA GLU A 1181 20.77 -49.20 13.44
C GLU A 1181 20.71 -47.97 14.34
N ARG A 1182 20.71 -46.76 13.76
CA ARG A 1182 20.56 -45.52 14.55
C ARG A 1182 19.20 -45.40 15.22
N GLN A 1183 18.11 -45.71 14.51
CA GLN A 1183 16.76 -45.64 15.07
C GLN A 1183 16.57 -46.69 16.18
N ALA A 1184 17.09 -47.91 15.99
CA ALA A 1184 17.07 -48.94 17.03
C ALA A 1184 17.88 -48.53 18.27
N LYS A 1185 19.07 -47.94 18.09
CA LYS A 1185 19.87 -47.38 19.19
C LYS A 1185 19.14 -46.24 19.90
N THR A 1186 18.49 -45.35 19.15
CA THR A 1186 17.73 -44.23 19.71
C THR A 1186 16.54 -44.73 20.51
N ALA A 1187 15.75 -45.66 19.96
CA ALA A 1187 14.63 -46.26 20.66
C ALA A 1187 15.07 -47.02 21.92
N THR A 1188 16.17 -47.76 21.87
CA THR A 1188 16.74 -48.44 23.04
C THR A 1188 17.22 -47.45 24.09
N ALA A 1189 17.89 -46.37 23.68
CA ALA A 1189 18.33 -45.31 24.59
C ALA A 1189 17.13 -44.55 25.21
N ASN A 1190 16.06 -44.35 24.44
CA ASN A 1190 14.81 -43.76 24.94
C ASN A 1190 14.12 -44.70 25.93
N PHE A 1191 14.08 -46.01 25.66
CA PHE A 1191 13.49 -47.03 26.54
C PHE A 1191 14.27 -47.22 27.86
N LEU A 1192 15.59 -46.96 27.85
CA LEU A 1192 16.47 -47.06 29.02
C LEU A 1192 16.58 -45.76 29.83
N SER A 1193 16.09 -44.63 29.31
CA SER A 1193 16.09 -43.33 29.99
C SER A 1193 14.71 -43.06 30.59
N PRO A 1194 14.54 -43.02 31.93
CA PRO A 1194 13.24 -42.86 32.56
C PRO A 1194 12.47 -41.63 32.08
N LEU A 1195 13.13 -40.46 32.00
CA LEU A 1195 12.51 -39.22 31.49
C LEU A 1195 12.13 -39.31 30.00
N ARG A 1196 12.97 -39.90 29.13
CA ARG A 1196 12.68 -39.98 27.69
C ARG A 1196 11.70 -41.06 27.30
N ALA A 1197 11.66 -42.16 28.04
CA ALA A 1197 10.64 -43.18 27.92
C ALA A 1197 9.26 -42.60 28.27
N LEU A 1198 9.20 -41.68 29.24
CA LEU A 1198 8.02 -40.90 29.60
C LEU A 1198 7.62 -39.90 28.49
N TYR A 1199 8.53 -39.29 27.74
CA TYR A 1199 8.13 -38.34 26.69
C TYR A 1199 7.60 -38.96 25.39
N PHE A 1200 8.12 -40.13 24.97
CA PHE A 1200 7.88 -40.67 23.62
C PHE A 1200 7.70 -42.20 23.56
N GLY A 1201 7.30 -42.81 24.68
CA GLY A 1201 6.89 -44.22 24.72
C GLY A 1201 5.63 -44.49 23.90
N GLY A 1202 5.49 -45.69 23.35
CA GLY A 1202 4.43 -46.04 22.37
C GLY A 1202 2.98 -46.07 22.88
N GLU A 1203 2.71 -45.69 24.15
CA GLU A 1203 1.38 -45.70 24.77
C GLU A 1203 0.90 -44.33 25.29
N ILE A 1204 1.64 -43.23 25.08
CA ILE A 1204 1.32 -41.94 25.71
C ILE A 1204 0.52 -41.05 24.75
N THR A 1205 -0.65 -40.60 25.20
CA THR A 1205 -1.62 -39.82 24.43
C THR A 1205 -1.32 -38.32 24.36
N GLU A 1206 -0.41 -37.81 25.21
CA GLU A 1206 -0.15 -36.37 25.42
C GLU A 1206 1.35 -36.02 25.51
N PRO A 1207 2.13 -36.18 24.42
CA PRO A 1207 3.59 -36.00 24.45
C PRO A 1207 4.04 -34.56 24.76
N PHE A 1208 3.30 -33.54 24.29
CA PHE A 1208 3.62 -32.13 24.52
C PHE A 1208 3.32 -31.66 25.94
N ALA A 1209 2.32 -32.26 26.59
CA ALA A 1209 1.98 -31.95 27.98
C ALA A 1209 3.17 -32.23 28.90
N LEU A 1210 3.78 -33.41 28.73
CA LEU A 1210 4.96 -33.82 29.46
C LEU A 1210 6.15 -32.95 29.07
N LEU A 1211 6.40 -32.76 27.77
CA LEU A 1211 7.56 -32.01 27.27
C LEU A 1211 7.64 -30.58 27.81
N HIS A 1212 6.50 -30.03 28.21
CA HIS A 1212 6.37 -28.69 28.76
C HIS A 1212 6.18 -28.62 30.29
N ALA A 1213 6.16 -29.76 30.99
CA ALA A 1213 6.07 -29.81 32.45
C ALA A 1213 7.44 -29.51 33.09
N SER A 1214 7.46 -28.76 34.20
CA SER A 1214 8.67 -28.56 35.01
C SER A 1214 8.90 -29.74 35.96
N ASP A 1215 10.16 -30.04 36.29
CA ASP A 1215 10.56 -31.07 37.27
C ASP A 1215 9.68 -31.00 38.54
N GLY A 1216 8.74 -31.95 38.69
CA GLY A 1216 7.89 -32.11 39.88
C GLY A 1216 6.37 -32.03 39.69
N ASP A 1217 5.86 -31.72 38.48
CA ASP A 1217 4.40 -31.62 38.20
C ASP A 1217 3.78 -32.92 37.62
N ASP A 1218 4.53 -34.03 37.60
CA ASP A 1218 4.15 -35.31 36.96
C ASP A 1218 2.89 -36.00 37.56
N ASP A 1219 2.42 -35.58 38.74
CA ASP A 1219 1.34 -36.27 39.48
C ASP A 1219 -0.09 -35.92 38.98
N HIS A 1220 -0.24 -35.07 37.94
CA HIS A 1220 -1.55 -34.55 37.50
C HIS A 1220 -1.87 -34.66 35.99
N VAL A 1221 -1.07 -35.39 35.19
CA VAL A 1221 -1.36 -35.67 33.76
C VAL A 1221 -2.31 -36.84 33.57
#